data_AF-A0A7H0VFP9-F1
#
_entry.id   AF-A0A7H0VFP9-F1
#
_cell.length_a   1.000
_cell.length_b   1.000
_cell.length_c   1.000
_cell.angle_alpha   90.00
_cell.angle_beta   90.00
_cell.angle_gamma   90.00
#
_symmetry.space_group_name_H-M   'P 1'
#
loop_
_entity.id
_entity.type
_entity.pdbx_description
1 polymer ?
#
loop_
_entity_poly.entity_id
_entity_poly.type
_entity_poly.pdbx_seq_one_letter_code
_entity_poly.pdbx_strand_id
1 'polypeptide(L)'
;MKRLTILLAIILQTLSAFQVKADSWKDPEWKEMIDNSDVIALVEYISEGDFRAKARPLSIYKGKLSTDEIWISGFSNRYGPIDKMSPGDKYIVFLNFYEATERALEYWQEQIIEDPNLTEYYEALRTGKAFYVWTATSGDLRVKGETVQYDLLQTSYYDNQKYYSFAEFEAFLKSTRQTENSNFHEEILNKLRSKASEEISAQYLMMLHLTSFKSYDPVFQRIANEEQSKPCYALAQILGQVKSEKSRDILLQLLDNENSLVQGEVVRQLSNEDPEFIGPILLAHLDSAGLGGVYPSNLMDPVRNRIDGAKIEIIRTLGEIKYKPAAESLLPLLDTEEDYLFELLIDVLIQLDNKDFIPYINKHLKKRTKSLIIEICGIITNNDLEECKPALMEFISNHNRNDDPSYEYAISTYMGLAHFDDQETRDFLLKDFENLLNNNDTIDSHKRMVWIRAYIETFKNLKSEEARPLIYRSLFNWFGYNYDFALHPELFAIKKSLEDSINQKALNILEGHGVAEIQSLVFINNTSDYGESFNPSFDQIILIKLEPSKMNLYGYNEIWNKLKKVKEILSEELNIPIEHIGSRSGAYVSNLDARLNVDIDWSPMQKFYEYAIELASKTDLLFLKTLAQSGFAKDDFDKRQLNKTITKIEGKLEKDG
;
A
#
# COMPACT_ATOMS: atom_id res chain seq x y z
N MET A 1 27.81 8.18 -22.82
CA MET A 1 27.31 7.08 -21.95
C MET A 1 27.07 7.51 -20.51
N LYS A 2 28.06 7.99 -19.73
CA LYS A 2 27.86 8.31 -18.29
C LYS A 2 26.85 9.43 -17.96
N ARG A 3 26.69 10.44 -18.83
CA ARG A 3 25.63 11.47 -18.66
C ARG A 3 24.20 10.90 -18.79
N LEU A 4 24.04 9.83 -19.54
CA LEU A 4 22.75 9.14 -19.70
C LEU A 4 22.39 8.37 -18.43
N THR A 5 23.38 7.76 -17.78
CA THR A 5 23.20 6.99 -16.54
C THR A 5 22.86 7.87 -15.33
N ILE A 6 23.46 9.07 -15.25
CA ILE A 6 23.18 10.03 -14.17
C ILE A 6 21.80 10.66 -14.34
N LEU A 7 21.39 10.99 -15.57
CA LEU A 7 20.01 11.41 -15.84
C LEU A 7 19.02 10.30 -15.47
N LEU A 8 19.31 9.03 -15.79
CA LEU A 8 18.45 7.90 -15.43
C LEU A 8 18.31 7.75 -13.90
N ALA A 9 19.40 7.88 -13.14
CA ALA A 9 19.38 7.74 -11.68
C ALA A 9 18.60 8.87 -10.99
N ILE A 10 18.72 10.10 -11.50
CA ILE A 10 17.94 11.24 -11.00
C ILE A 10 16.46 11.06 -11.35
N ILE A 11 16.14 10.60 -12.57
CA ILE A 11 14.77 10.28 -12.98
C ILE A 11 14.18 9.16 -12.11
N LEU A 12 14.91 8.08 -11.85
CA LEU A 12 14.49 6.97 -10.97
C LEU A 12 14.25 7.43 -9.52
N GLN A 13 15.09 8.31 -8.98
CA GLN A 13 14.90 8.86 -7.62
C GLN A 13 13.73 9.85 -7.54
N THR A 14 13.51 10.66 -8.57
CA THR A 14 12.32 11.52 -8.63
C THR A 14 11.04 10.71 -8.82
N LEU A 15 11.06 9.65 -9.64
CA LEU A 15 9.92 8.75 -9.84
C LEU A 15 9.58 7.93 -8.59
N SER A 16 10.53 7.64 -7.69
CA SER A 16 10.25 7.01 -6.40
C SER A 16 9.63 7.96 -5.36
N ALA A 17 9.80 9.28 -5.53
CA ALA A 17 9.25 10.29 -4.63
C ALA A 17 7.89 10.83 -5.10
N PHE A 18 7.60 10.76 -6.40
CA PHE A 18 6.22 10.81 -6.86
C PHE A 18 5.62 9.44 -6.59
N GLN A 19 4.79 9.33 -5.54
CA GLN A 19 3.66 8.42 -5.62
C GLN A 19 2.78 8.92 -6.77
N VAL A 20 3.17 8.61 -8.02
CA VAL A 20 2.20 8.48 -9.10
C VAL A 20 1.34 7.34 -8.61
N LYS A 21 0.27 7.65 -7.87
CA LYS A 21 -0.83 6.72 -7.74
C LYS A 21 -1.20 6.44 -9.19
N ALA A 22 -0.82 5.27 -9.70
CA ALA A 22 -1.33 4.82 -10.98
C ALA A 22 -2.84 4.93 -10.84
N ASP A 23 -3.46 5.78 -11.68
CA ASP A 23 -4.90 5.89 -11.70
C ASP A 23 -5.42 4.47 -11.87
N SER A 24 -6.07 3.98 -10.83
CA SER A 24 -6.61 2.63 -10.80
C SER A 24 -8.05 2.73 -10.39
N TRP A 25 -8.88 1.91 -11.01
CA TRP A 25 -10.32 1.95 -10.89
C TRP A 25 -10.86 0.53 -10.90
N LYS A 26 -12.10 0.37 -10.43
CA LYS A 26 -12.84 -0.88 -10.52
C LYS A 26 -13.98 -0.66 -11.51
N ASP A 27 -14.02 -1.47 -12.56
CA ASP A 27 -15.11 -1.43 -13.52
C ASP A 27 -16.39 -1.98 -12.86
N PRO A 28 -17.55 -1.35 -13.13
CA PRO A 28 -18.84 -1.78 -12.60
C PRO A 28 -19.26 -3.13 -13.20
N GLU A 29 -20.22 -3.81 -12.59
CA GLU A 29 -20.86 -4.98 -13.22
C GLU A 29 -21.87 -4.55 -14.29
N TRP A 30 -22.21 -5.46 -15.22
CA TRP A 30 -23.19 -5.16 -16.28
C TRP A 30 -24.54 -4.71 -15.74
N LYS A 31 -25.02 -5.36 -14.67
CA LYS A 31 -26.29 -5.00 -14.02
C LYS A 31 -26.23 -3.59 -13.47
N GLU A 32 -25.13 -3.23 -12.81
CA GLU A 32 -24.90 -1.88 -12.28
C GLU A 32 -24.89 -0.84 -13.41
N MET A 33 -24.16 -1.09 -14.50
CA MET A 33 -24.16 -0.20 -15.66
C MET A 33 -25.56 -0.01 -16.24
N ILE A 34 -26.32 -1.09 -16.45
CA ILE A 34 -27.66 -1.04 -17.02
C ILE A 34 -28.63 -0.30 -16.08
N ASP A 35 -28.60 -0.61 -14.78
CA ASP A 35 -29.57 -0.13 -13.80
C ASP A 35 -29.28 1.29 -13.32
N ASN A 36 -28.00 1.68 -13.24
CA ASN A 36 -27.59 2.95 -12.62
C ASN A 36 -27.18 4.04 -13.61
N SER A 37 -26.88 3.73 -14.88
CA SER A 37 -26.59 4.79 -15.86
C SER A 37 -27.79 5.73 -16.04
N ASP A 38 -27.57 7.04 -15.96
CA ASP A 38 -28.62 8.03 -16.20
C ASP A 38 -29.15 7.96 -17.63
N VAL A 39 -28.24 7.74 -18.59
CA VAL A 39 -28.56 7.64 -20.01
C VAL A 39 -27.83 6.44 -20.62
N ILE A 40 -28.54 5.68 -21.47
CA ILE A 40 -27.91 4.68 -22.34
C ILE A 40 -28.32 5.05 -23.76
N ALA A 41 -27.35 5.30 -24.64
CA ALA A 41 -27.62 5.83 -25.97
C ALA A 41 -26.63 5.29 -27.02
N LEU A 42 -27.09 5.17 -28.26
CA LEU A 42 -26.21 5.13 -29.42
C LEU A 42 -25.84 6.58 -29.77
N VAL A 43 -24.55 6.88 -29.84
CA VAL A 43 -24.04 8.19 -30.19
C VAL A 43 -23.09 8.13 -31.39
N GLU A 44 -22.95 9.25 -32.08
CA GLU A 44 -21.91 9.49 -33.08
C GLU A 44 -21.04 10.65 -32.60
N TYR A 45 -19.73 10.44 -32.47
CA TYR A 45 -18.81 11.52 -32.15
C TYR A 45 -18.70 12.49 -33.31
N ILE A 46 -18.74 13.79 -33.02
CA ILE A 46 -18.70 14.87 -34.02
C ILE A 46 -17.49 15.79 -33.85
N SER A 47 -16.70 15.58 -32.80
CA SER A 47 -15.40 16.23 -32.61
C SER A 47 -14.31 15.21 -32.31
N GLU A 48 -13.07 15.59 -32.56
CA GLU A 48 -11.91 14.87 -32.05
C GLU A 48 -11.72 15.14 -30.56
N GLY A 49 -11.16 14.17 -29.82
CA GLY A 49 -10.72 14.43 -28.46
C GLY A 49 -10.13 13.21 -27.75
N ASP A 50 -9.07 13.47 -26.99
CA ASP A 50 -8.32 12.43 -26.29
C ASP A 50 -9.05 12.03 -25.00
N PHE A 51 -9.48 12.99 -24.16
CA PHE A 51 -10.17 12.71 -22.89
C PHE A 51 -11.67 13.02 -22.89
N ARG A 52 -12.11 13.82 -23.87
CA ARG A 52 -13.47 14.36 -23.97
C ARG A 52 -13.78 14.73 -25.40
N ALA A 53 -14.98 14.43 -25.86
CA ALA A 53 -15.41 14.75 -27.21
C ALA A 53 -16.90 15.03 -27.26
N LYS A 54 -17.30 15.83 -28.26
CA LYS A 54 -18.70 16.10 -28.57
C LYS A 54 -19.31 14.90 -29.27
N ALA A 55 -20.53 14.58 -28.90
CA ALA A 55 -21.28 13.49 -29.45
C ALA A 55 -22.72 13.92 -29.75
N ARG A 56 -23.26 13.39 -30.85
CA ARG A 56 -24.65 13.52 -31.24
C ARG A 56 -25.40 12.23 -30.89
N PRO A 57 -26.44 12.27 -30.06
CA PRO A 57 -27.31 11.11 -29.83
C PRO A 57 -28.04 10.70 -31.10
N LEU A 58 -27.97 9.42 -31.46
CA LEU A 58 -28.71 8.82 -32.58
C LEU A 58 -29.97 8.09 -32.10
N SER A 59 -29.82 7.32 -31.01
CA SER A 59 -30.92 6.58 -30.37
C SER A 59 -30.73 6.61 -28.86
N ILE A 60 -31.82 6.72 -28.11
CA ILE A 60 -31.80 6.68 -26.64
C ILE A 60 -32.54 5.43 -26.17
N TYR A 61 -31.85 4.58 -25.42
CA TYR A 61 -32.38 3.33 -24.85
C TYR A 61 -32.85 3.54 -23.40
N LYS A 62 -32.12 4.34 -22.63
CA LYS A 62 -32.44 4.73 -21.24
C LYS A 62 -32.21 6.21 -21.03
N GLY A 63 -33.00 6.80 -20.13
CA GLY A 63 -32.87 8.21 -19.75
C GLY A 63 -33.53 9.17 -20.73
N LYS A 64 -33.15 10.45 -20.64
CA LYS A 64 -33.56 11.52 -21.56
C LYS A 64 -32.37 12.45 -21.79
N LEU A 65 -32.20 12.89 -23.03
CA LEU A 65 -31.29 13.97 -23.41
C LEU A 65 -32.12 15.09 -24.03
N SER A 66 -31.96 16.32 -23.53
CA SER A 66 -32.75 17.49 -23.95
C SER A 66 -32.10 18.27 -25.10
N THR A 67 -31.05 17.71 -25.71
CA THR A 67 -30.13 18.40 -26.61
C THR A 67 -29.64 17.50 -27.73
N ASP A 68 -29.40 18.08 -28.90
CA ASP A 68 -28.86 17.37 -30.07
C ASP A 68 -27.34 17.11 -29.98
N GLU A 69 -26.65 17.79 -29.06
CA GLU A 69 -25.21 17.68 -28.81
C GLU A 69 -24.96 17.58 -27.30
N ILE A 70 -24.12 16.63 -26.92
CA ILE A 70 -23.61 16.44 -25.56
C ILE A 70 -22.09 16.32 -25.58
N TRP A 71 -21.46 16.57 -24.44
CA TRP A 71 -20.06 16.21 -24.21
C TRP A 71 -19.98 14.91 -23.44
N ILE A 72 -19.11 14.01 -23.89
CA ILE A 72 -18.79 12.76 -23.19
C ILE A 72 -17.32 12.83 -22.80
N SER A 73 -16.99 12.42 -21.57
CA SER A 73 -15.63 12.31 -21.07
C SER A 73 -15.39 10.98 -20.33
N GLY A 74 -14.13 10.70 -20.00
CA GLY A 74 -13.75 9.56 -19.15
C GLY A 74 -13.48 8.25 -19.91
N PHE A 75 -13.65 8.23 -21.23
CA PHE A 75 -13.40 7.07 -22.09
C PHE A 75 -11.93 6.81 -22.39
N SER A 76 -11.02 7.67 -21.92
CA SER A 76 -9.57 7.53 -22.13
C SER A 76 -8.80 7.82 -20.86
N ASN A 77 -7.71 7.08 -20.69
CA ASN A 77 -6.65 7.35 -19.73
C ASN A 77 -5.32 6.89 -20.36
N ARG A 78 -4.18 7.30 -19.80
CA ARG A 78 -2.82 6.89 -20.19
C ARG A 78 -2.64 5.36 -20.29
N TYR A 79 -3.48 4.59 -19.62
CA TYR A 79 -3.46 3.11 -19.62
C TYR A 79 -4.78 2.50 -20.13
N GLY A 80 -5.69 3.34 -20.66
CA GLY A 80 -6.94 2.89 -21.26
C GLY A 80 -6.74 2.43 -22.71
N PRO A 81 -7.66 1.63 -23.25
CA PRO A 81 -7.57 1.07 -24.60
C PRO A 81 -7.97 2.04 -25.72
N ILE A 82 -8.60 3.16 -25.36
CA ILE A 82 -9.04 4.18 -26.32
C ILE A 82 -8.18 5.41 -26.12
N ASP A 83 -7.29 5.66 -27.08
CA ASP A 83 -6.41 6.82 -27.05
C ASP A 83 -7.14 8.11 -27.44
N LYS A 84 -8.10 8.02 -28.36
CA LYS A 84 -8.79 9.17 -28.95
C LYS A 84 -10.11 8.80 -29.62
N MET A 85 -11.09 9.69 -29.53
CA MET A 85 -12.34 9.63 -30.32
C MET A 85 -12.21 10.47 -31.59
N SER A 86 -12.76 9.97 -32.71
CA SER A 86 -12.75 10.67 -34.00
C SER A 86 -14.16 10.97 -34.52
N PRO A 87 -14.36 12.05 -35.29
CA PRO A 87 -15.63 12.32 -35.95
C PRO A 87 -16.12 11.15 -36.80
N GLY A 88 -17.39 10.78 -36.63
CA GLY A 88 -18.05 9.66 -37.31
C GLY A 88 -17.94 8.32 -36.58
N ASP A 89 -17.10 8.22 -35.54
CA ASP A 89 -17.09 7.03 -34.69
C ASP A 89 -18.44 6.87 -33.97
N LYS A 90 -18.95 5.63 -33.92
CA LYS A 90 -20.22 5.30 -33.28
C LYS A 90 -20.02 4.37 -32.10
N TYR A 91 -20.69 4.69 -31.00
CA TYR A 91 -20.60 3.93 -29.75
C TYR A 91 -21.97 3.82 -29.09
N ILE A 92 -22.25 2.69 -28.46
CA ILE A 92 -23.26 2.62 -27.42
C ILE A 92 -22.58 3.06 -26.13
N VAL A 93 -23.12 4.08 -25.49
CA VAL A 93 -22.55 4.67 -24.28
C VAL A 93 -23.51 4.54 -23.10
N PHE A 94 -22.94 4.21 -21.94
CA PHE A 94 -23.56 4.12 -20.62
C PHE A 94 -23.07 5.33 -19.84
N LEU A 95 -23.92 6.36 -19.81
CA LEU A 95 -23.57 7.69 -19.37
C LEU A 95 -24.16 7.97 -18.00
N ASN A 96 -23.32 8.56 -17.16
CA ASN A 96 -23.71 9.11 -15.89
C ASN A 96 -23.66 10.65 -15.99
N PHE A 97 -24.62 11.29 -15.34
CA PHE A 97 -24.74 12.73 -15.26
C PHE A 97 -23.87 13.23 -14.10
N TYR A 98 -22.98 14.17 -14.38
CA TYR A 98 -22.18 14.83 -13.36
C TYR A 98 -22.79 16.20 -13.04
N GLU A 99 -23.44 16.31 -11.89
CA GLU A 99 -23.85 17.62 -11.39
C GLU A 99 -22.60 18.40 -10.95
N ALA A 100 -22.33 19.50 -11.65
CA ALA A 100 -21.12 20.27 -11.43
C ALA A 100 -21.12 20.95 -10.06
N THR A 101 -20.19 20.56 -9.19
CA THR A 101 -19.95 21.25 -7.92
C THR A 101 -19.27 22.60 -8.14
N GLU A 102 -19.44 23.56 -7.22
CA GLU A 102 -18.75 24.86 -7.28
C GLU A 102 -17.23 24.69 -7.45
N ARG A 103 -16.63 23.76 -6.69
CA ARG A 103 -15.21 23.41 -6.80
C ARG A 103 -14.81 22.90 -8.18
N ALA A 104 -15.65 22.07 -8.82
CA ALA A 104 -15.37 21.58 -10.16
C ALA A 104 -15.42 22.72 -11.18
N LEU A 105 -16.37 23.66 -11.03
CA LEU A 105 -16.46 24.83 -11.89
C LEU A 105 -15.25 25.77 -11.72
N GLU A 106 -14.80 26.01 -10.48
CA GLU A 106 -13.59 26.78 -10.20
C GLU A 106 -12.34 26.15 -10.83
N TYR A 107 -12.15 24.85 -10.66
CA TYR A 107 -11.05 24.11 -11.28
C TYR A 107 -11.03 24.30 -12.80
N TRP A 108 -12.18 24.14 -13.47
CA TRP A 108 -12.23 24.32 -14.92
C TRP A 108 -12.02 25.77 -15.36
N GLN A 109 -12.41 26.76 -14.57
CA GLN A 109 -12.09 28.17 -14.84
C GLN A 109 -10.58 28.41 -14.83
N GLU A 110 -9.85 27.80 -13.88
CA GLU A 110 -8.38 27.85 -13.86
C GLU A 110 -7.78 27.15 -15.08
N GLN A 111 -8.29 25.97 -15.45
CA GLN A 111 -7.80 25.24 -16.63
C GLN A 111 -8.05 25.99 -17.95
N ILE A 112 -9.13 26.78 -18.07
CA ILE A 112 -9.43 27.60 -19.27
C ILE A 112 -8.38 28.71 -19.46
N ILE A 113 -7.77 29.21 -18.38
CA ILE A 113 -6.70 30.21 -18.47
C ILE A 113 -5.48 29.60 -19.20
N GLU A 114 -5.20 28.32 -18.94
CA GLU A 114 -4.09 27.58 -19.54
C GLU A 114 -4.44 27.02 -20.94
N ASP A 115 -5.68 26.56 -21.13
CA ASP A 115 -6.21 26.07 -22.42
C ASP A 115 -7.60 26.65 -22.73
N PRO A 116 -7.66 27.76 -23.50
CA PRO A 116 -8.92 28.40 -23.86
C PRO A 116 -9.91 27.51 -24.62
N ASN A 117 -9.46 26.41 -25.24
CA ASN A 117 -10.34 25.48 -25.97
C ASN A 117 -11.31 24.73 -25.03
N LEU A 118 -11.05 24.75 -23.73
CA LEU A 118 -11.91 24.13 -22.72
C LEU A 118 -13.20 24.92 -22.42
N THR A 119 -13.33 26.14 -22.94
CA THR A 119 -14.50 27.01 -22.71
C THR A 119 -15.81 26.33 -23.09
N GLU A 120 -15.86 25.62 -24.23
CA GLU A 120 -17.08 24.96 -24.67
C GLU A 120 -17.47 23.78 -23.77
N TYR A 121 -16.49 23.03 -23.27
CA TYR A 121 -16.71 21.95 -22.33
C TYR A 121 -17.18 22.48 -20.97
N TYR A 122 -16.58 23.57 -20.49
CA TYR A 122 -17.00 24.24 -19.26
C TYR A 122 -18.45 24.72 -19.32
N GLU A 123 -18.87 25.34 -20.42
CA GLU A 123 -20.26 25.74 -20.61
C GLU A 123 -21.21 24.53 -20.67
N ALA A 124 -20.79 23.44 -21.31
CA ALA A 124 -21.55 22.20 -21.31
C ALA A 124 -21.70 21.63 -19.89
N LEU A 125 -20.63 21.61 -19.10
CA LEU A 125 -20.63 21.19 -17.71
C LEU A 125 -21.59 22.05 -16.87
N ARG A 126 -21.49 23.38 -16.98
CA ARG A 126 -22.34 24.36 -16.27
C ARG A 126 -23.83 24.23 -16.65
N THR A 127 -24.13 23.85 -17.88
CA THR A 127 -25.50 23.73 -18.40
C THR A 127 -26.07 22.32 -18.35
N GLY A 128 -25.37 21.37 -17.73
CA GLY A 128 -25.83 19.99 -17.57
C GLY A 128 -25.85 19.19 -18.89
N LYS A 129 -24.92 19.49 -19.80
CA LYS A 129 -24.75 18.80 -21.10
C LYS A 129 -23.48 17.96 -21.17
N ALA A 130 -22.73 17.86 -20.08
CA ALA A 130 -21.54 17.03 -19.96
C ALA A 130 -21.87 15.75 -19.19
N PHE A 131 -21.44 14.61 -19.74
CA PHE A 131 -21.64 13.28 -19.19
C PHE A 131 -20.31 12.54 -19.13
N TYR A 132 -20.24 11.52 -18.30
CA TYR A 132 -19.09 10.63 -18.21
C TYR A 132 -19.50 9.18 -18.45
N VAL A 133 -18.63 8.43 -19.11
CA VAL A 133 -18.70 6.96 -19.09
C VAL A 133 -18.21 6.46 -17.73
N TRP A 134 -18.50 5.20 -17.40
CA TRP A 134 -18.20 4.64 -16.07
C TRP A 134 -16.71 4.68 -15.74
N THR A 135 -15.86 4.19 -16.65
CA THR A 135 -14.41 4.21 -16.51
C THR A 135 -13.75 4.30 -17.88
N ALA A 136 -12.42 4.43 -17.93
CA ALA A 136 -11.69 4.43 -19.20
C ALA A 136 -11.70 3.06 -19.92
N THR A 137 -12.18 2.01 -19.26
CA THR A 137 -12.28 0.65 -19.82
C THR A 137 -13.71 0.13 -19.84
N SER A 138 -14.71 0.90 -19.40
CA SER A 138 -16.10 0.44 -19.33
C SER A 138 -17.09 1.58 -19.58
N GLY A 139 -18.21 1.23 -20.20
CA GLY A 139 -19.29 2.17 -20.45
C GLY A 139 -19.36 2.72 -21.88
N ASP A 140 -18.46 2.33 -22.77
CA ASP A 140 -18.56 2.62 -24.20
C ASP A 140 -18.25 1.39 -25.05
N LEU A 141 -19.15 1.09 -25.98
CA LEU A 141 -19.12 -0.12 -26.81
C LEU A 141 -19.09 0.28 -28.27
N ARG A 142 -18.00 -0.03 -28.96
CA ARG A 142 -17.79 0.41 -30.34
C ARG A 142 -18.76 -0.26 -31.31
N VAL A 143 -19.35 0.53 -32.20
CA VAL A 143 -20.26 0.06 -33.26
C VAL A 143 -19.58 0.21 -34.62
N LYS A 144 -19.56 -0.89 -35.40
CA LYS A 144 -19.06 -0.94 -36.78
C LYS A 144 -20.10 -1.60 -37.68
N GLY A 145 -20.72 -0.79 -38.55
CA GLY A 145 -21.79 -1.27 -39.43
C GLY A 145 -22.94 -1.88 -38.65
N GLU A 146 -23.24 -3.14 -38.91
CA GLU A 146 -24.32 -3.91 -38.25
C GLU A 146 -23.83 -4.68 -37.00
N THR A 147 -22.65 -4.33 -36.47
CA THR A 147 -22.05 -5.03 -35.35
C THR A 147 -21.61 -4.10 -34.22
N VAL A 148 -21.58 -4.63 -33.00
CA VAL A 148 -21.15 -3.94 -31.77
C VAL A 148 -20.20 -4.81 -30.96
N GLN A 149 -19.18 -4.19 -30.37
CA GLN A 149 -18.17 -4.83 -29.55
C GLN A 149 -18.63 -4.88 -28.09
N TYR A 150 -18.85 -6.08 -27.55
CA TYR A 150 -19.17 -6.28 -26.12
C TYR A 150 -18.73 -7.67 -25.64
N ASP A 151 -18.75 -7.87 -24.33
CA ASP A 151 -18.65 -9.17 -23.68
C ASP A 151 -19.54 -9.13 -22.43
N LEU A 152 -20.65 -9.86 -22.39
CA LEU A 152 -21.57 -9.80 -21.25
C LEU A 152 -21.04 -10.52 -20.00
N LEU A 153 -19.88 -11.17 -20.07
CA LEU A 153 -19.19 -11.77 -18.92
C LEU A 153 -18.35 -10.78 -18.12
N GLN A 154 -17.93 -9.67 -18.72
CA GLN A 154 -17.10 -8.65 -18.09
C GLN A 154 -17.29 -7.30 -18.78
N THR A 155 -17.30 -6.22 -18.02
CA THR A 155 -17.52 -4.86 -18.55
C THR A 155 -16.25 -4.19 -19.06
N SER A 156 -15.09 -4.63 -18.58
CA SER A 156 -13.78 -4.14 -18.98
C SER A 156 -13.48 -4.47 -20.44
N TYR A 157 -13.07 -3.45 -21.20
CA TYR A 157 -12.53 -3.60 -22.53
C TYR A 157 -11.18 -4.30 -22.49
N TYR A 158 -10.93 -5.15 -23.49
CA TYR A 158 -9.63 -5.79 -23.72
C TYR A 158 -9.36 -5.98 -25.23
N ASP A 159 -8.10 -6.18 -25.56
CA ASP A 159 -7.66 -6.40 -26.93
C ASP A 159 -8.35 -7.61 -27.56
N ASN A 160 -8.84 -7.45 -28.80
CA ASN A 160 -9.53 -8.47 -29.58
C ASN A 160 -10.91 -8.91 -29.03
N GLN A 161 -11.57 -8.08 -28.21
CA GLN A 161 -12.97 -8.31 -27.84
C GLN A 161 -13.86 -8.43 -29.10
N LYS A 162 -14.76 -9.42 -29.09
CA LYS A 162 -15.54 -9.85 -30.27
C LYS A 162 -16.65 -8.84 -30.62
N TYR A 163 -17.03 -8.84 -31.89
CA TYR A 163 -18.17 -8.09 -32.42
C TYR A 163 -19.37 -9.02 -32.63
N TYR A 164 -20.54 -8.58 -32.20
CA TYR A 164 -21.82 -9.29 -32.33
C TYR A 164 -22.87 -8.44 -33.02
N SER A 165 -24.04 -9.01 -33.31
CA SER A 165 -25.13 -8.31 -34.00
C SER A 165 -25.61 -7.07 -33.23
N PHE A 166 -25.54 -5.90 -33.85
CA PHE A 166 -26.03 -4.66 -33.26
C PHE A 166 -27.54 -4.68 -33.06
N ALA A 167 -28.30 -5.23 -34.02
CA ALA A 167 -29.75 -5.34 -33.89
C ALA A 167 -30.18 -6.24 -32.71
N GLU A 168 -29.44 -7.31 -32.46
CA GLU A 168 -29.69 -8.21 -31.33
C GLU A 168 -29.38 -7.53 -29.98
N PHE A 169 -28.24 -6.85 -29.90
CA PHE A 169 -27.87 -6.11 -28.70
C PHE A 169 -28.83 -4.95 -28.42
N GLU A 170 -29.32 -4.28 -29.46
CA GLU A 170 -30.36 -3.26 -29.32
C GLU A 170 -31.67 -3.83 -28.77
N ALA A 171 -32.10 -5.00 -29.25
CA ALA A 171 -33.27 -5.69 -28.70
C ALA A 171 -33.08 -6.05 -27.22
N PHE A 172 -31.88 -6.49 -26.85
CA PHE A 172 -31.49 -6.72 -25.45
C PHE A 172 -31.59 -5.45 -24.60
N LEU A 173 -31.00 -4.32 -25.02
CA LEU A 173 -31.08 -3.06 -24.25
C LEU A 173 -32.51 -2.55 -24.09
N LYS A 174 -33.40 -2.83 -25.05
CA LYS A 174 -34.83 -2.49 -24.96
C LYS A 174 -35.55 -3.41 -23.97
N SER A 175 -35.20 -4.70 -23.91
CA SER A 175 -35.86 -5.68 -23.04
C SER A 175 -35.48 -5.52 -21.57
N THR A 176 -34.29 -5.02 -21.23
CA THR A 176 -33.91 -4.74 -19.83
C THR A 176 -34.85 -3.75 -19.11
N ARG A 177 -35.69 -3.02 -19.85
CA ARG A 177 -36.63 -2.02 -19.31
C ARG A 177 -38.10 -2.47 -19.30
N GLN A 178 -38.42 -3.61 -19.90
CA GLN A 178 -39.80 -4.08 -19.98
C GLN A 178 -40.15 -4.95 -18.78
N THR A 179 -41.38 -4.85 -18.30
CA THR A 179 -41.90 -5.71 -17.23
C THR A 179 -42.20 -7.13 -17.72
N GLU A 180 -42.47 -7.30 -19.01
CA GLU A 180 -42.73 -8.61 -19.65
C GLU A 180 -41.81 -8.79 -20.85
N ASN A 181 -40.90 -9.77 -20.77
CA ASN A 181 -39.88 -10.04 -21.77
C ASN A 181 -40.07 -11.40 -22.47
N SER A 182 -41.25 -12.01 -22.39
CA SER A 182 -41.49 -13.39 -22.82
C SER A 182 -41.07 -13.65 -24.27
N ASN A 183 -41.39 -12.74 -25.20
CA ASN A 183 -41.03 -12.88 -26.61
C ASN A 183 -39.50 -12.82 -26.82
N PHE A 184 -38.82 -11.90 -26.13
CA PHE A 184 -37.36 -11.80 -26.17
C PHE A 184 -36.72 -13.05 -25.55
N HIS A 185 -37.19 -13.49 -24.39
CA HIS A 185 -36.72 -14.69 -23.72
C HIS A 185 -36.87 -15.94 -24.60
N GLU A 186 -38.01 -16.14 -25.26
CA GLU A 186 -38.21 -17.28 -26.16
C GLU A 186 -37.31 -17.20 -27.41
N GLU A 187 -37.07 -16.00 -27.97
CA GLU A 187 -36.12 -15.83 -29.06
C GLU A 187 -34.70 -16.24 -28.64
N ILE A 188 -34.25 -15.76 -27.48
CA ILE A 188 -32.92 -16.08 -26.94
C ILE A 188 -32.81 -17.58 -26.60
N LEU A 189 -33.84 -18.20 -26.00
CA LEU A 189 -33.86 -19.64 -25.74
C LEU A 189 -33.78 -20.46 -27.02
N ASN A 190 -34.45 -20.06 -28.10
CA ASN A 190 -34.36 -20.75 -29.38
C ASN A 190 -32.95 -20.69 -29.98
N LYS A 191 -32.28 -19.54 -29.90
CA LYS A 191 -30.87 -19.41 -30.27
C LYS A 191 -29.98 -20.30 -29.41
N LEU A 192 -30.21 -20.30 -28.10
CA LEU A 192 -29.47 -21.11 -27.13
C LEU A 192 -29.60 -22.61 -27.43
N ARG A 193 -30.81 -23.11 -27.74
CA ARG A 193 -31.05 -24.52 -28.12
C ARG A 193 -30.27 -24.93 -29.37
N SER A 194 -30.11 -24.02 -30.33
CA SER A 194 -29.35 -24.27 -31.57
C SER A 194 -27.83 -24.18 -31.41
N LYS A 195 -27.34 -23.40 -30.44
CA LYS A 195 -25.93 -23.03 -30.26
C LYS A 195 -25.35 -23.44 -28.90
N ALA A 196 -25.95 -24.44 -28.24
CA ALA A 196 -25.60 -24.84 -26.88
C ALA A 196 -24.11 -25.21 -26.68
N SER A 197 -23.46 -25.72 -27.73
CA SER A 197 -22.05 -26.14 -27.72
C SER A 197 -21.09 -25.07 -28.25
N GLU A 198 -21.55 -23.83 -28.45
CA GLU A 198 -20.75 -22.72 -28.95
C GLU A 198 -20.49 -21.67 -27.86
N GLU A 199 -19.33 -21.00 -27.88
CA GLU A 199 -18.99 -19.94 -26.91
C GLU A 199 -20.02 -18.79 -26.86
N ILE A 200 -20.70 -18.50 -27.98
CA ILE A 200 -21.73 -17.45 -28.06
C ILE A 200 -22.91 -17.72 -27.11
N SER A 201 -23.14 -18.97 -26.72
CA SER A 201 -24.18 -19.33 -25.75
C SER A 201 -23.99 -18.60 -24.41
N ALA A 202 -22.75 -18.28 -24.01
CA ALA A 202 -22.46 -17.48 -22.82
C ALA A 202 -23.13 -16.09 -22.89
N GLN A 203 -23.10 -15.45 -24.06
CA GLN A 203 -23.71 -14.14 -24.26
C GLN A 203 -25.24 -14.22 -24.15
N TYR A 204 -25.84 -15.27 -24.72
CA TYR A 204 -27.29 -15.52 -24.64
C TYR A 204 -27.75 -15.83 -23.21
N LEU A 205 -26.98 -16.63 -22.46
CA LEU A 205 -27.24 -16.89 -21.04
C LEU A 205 -27.20 -15.59 -20.22
N MET A 206 -26.20 -14.74 -20.46
CA MET A 206 -26.11 -13.44 -19.79
C MET A 206 -27.25 -12.48 -20.18
N MET A 207 -27.70 -12.49 -21.43
CA MET A 207 -28.89 -11.72 -21.82
C MET A 207 -30.13 -12.18 -21.05
N LEU A 208 -30.33 -13.49 -20.87
CA LEU A 208 -31.42 -14.02 -20.03
C LEU A 208 -31.26 -13.61 -18.56
N HIS A 209 -30.04 -13.70 -18.03
CA HIS A 209 -29.74 -13.31 -16.64
C HIS A 209 -30.05 -11.83 -16.41
N LEU A 210 -29.47 -10.94 -17.21
CA LEU A 210 -29.61 -9.48 -17.09
C LEU A 210 -31.03 -8.97 -17.39
N THR A 211 -31.85 -9.75 -18.11
CA THR A 211 -33.29 -9.47 -18.32
C THR A 211 -34.21 -10.20 -17.34
N SER A 212 -33.65 -10.69 -16.23
CA SER A 212 -34.39 -11.29 -15.11
C SER A 212 -35.21 -12.54 -15.47
N PHE A 213 -34.72 -13.40 -16.36
CA PHE A 213 -35.36 -14.70 -16.66
C PHE A 213 -35.31 -15.66 -15.45
N LYS A 214 -36.44 -16.27 -15.08
CA LYS A 214 -36.59 -17.05 -13.83
C LYS A 214 -37.08 -18.49 -14.02
N SER A 215 -37.19 -18.97 -15.26
CA SER A 215 -37.71 -20.32 -15.54
C SER A 215 -36.59 -21.28 -15.92
N TYR A 216 -36.77 -22.55 -15.60
CA TYR A 216 -35.84 -23.59 -16.06
C TYR A 216 -36.13 -23.96 -17.52
N ASP A 217 -35.08 -24.13 -18.33
CA ASP A 217 -35.16 -24.70 -19.68
C ASP A 217 -34.22 -25.92 -19.79
N PRO A 218 -34.65 -27.04 -20.44
CA PRO A 218 -33.81 -28.22 -20.61
C PRO A 218 -32.46 -27.99 -21.31
N VAL A 219 -32.33 -26.91 -22.10
CA VAL A 219 -31.05 -26.56 -22.74
C VAL A 219 -29.94 -26.29 -21.71
N PHE A 220 -30.29 -25.88 -20.49
CA PHE A 220 -29.32 -25.64 -19.41
C PHE A 220 -28.55 -26.90 -19.05
N GLN A 221 -29.22 -28.06 -18.97
CA GLN A 221 -28.54 -29.33 -18.73
C GLN A 221 -27.61 -29.69 -19.89
N ARG A 222 -28.03 -29.41 -21.13
CA ARG A 222 -27.21 -29.67 -22.31
C ARG A 222 -25.92 -28.84 -22.26
N ILE A 223 -26.01 -27.54 -21.94
CA ILE A 223 -24.84 -26.67 -21.83
C ILE A 223 -23.90 -27.12 -20.71
N ALA A 224 -24.44 -27.51 -19.55
CA ALA A 224 -23.63 -28.04 -18.45
C ALA A 224 -22.79 -29.25 -18.88
N ASN A 225 -23.36 -30.14 -19.69
CA ASN A 225 -22.69 -31.35 -20.18
C ASN A 225 -21.62 -31.08 -21.26
N GLU A 226 -21.57 -29.88 -21.86
CA GLU A 226 -20.51 -29.51 -22.82
C GLU A 226 -19.24 -29.00 -22.11
N GLU A 227 -19.34 -28.69 -20.81
CA GLU A 227 -18.23 -28.31 -19.90
C GLU A 227 -17.39 -27.09 -20.34
N GLN A 228 -17.84 -26.31 -21.32
CA GLN A 228 -17.14 -25.13 -21.80
C GLN A 228 -17.16 -24.01 -20.76
N SER A 229 -15.98 -23.48 -20.40
CA SER A 229 -15.80 -22.53 -19.29
C SER A 229 -16.70 -21.29 -19.36
N LYS A 230 -16.71 -20.57 -20.49
CA LYS A 230 -17.52 -19.33 -20.65
C LYS A 230 -19.03 -19.60 -20.57
N PRO A 231 -19.60 -20.56 -21.33
CA PRO A 231 -21.01 -20.94 -21.17
C PRO A 231 -21.36 -21.43 -19.77
N CYS A 232 -20.54 -22.28 -19.15
CA CYS A 232 -20.80 -22.80 -17.80
C CYS A 232 -20.76 -21.70 -16.73
N TYR A 233 -19.85 -20.73 -16.87
CA TYR A 233 -19.79 -19.57 -15.97
C TYR A 233 -21.09 -18.72 -16.07
N ALA A 234 -21.52 -18.37 -17.28
CA ALA A 234 -22.79 -17.68 -17.49
C ALA A 234 -24.00 -18.51 -17.05
N LEU A 235 -23.92 -19.83 -17.23
CA LEU A 235 -24.96 -20.77 -16.82
C LEU A 235 -25.13 -20.77 -15.31
N ALA A 236 -24.04 -20.76 -14.53
CA ALA A 236 -24.12 -20.68 -13.08
C ALA A 236 -24.91 -19.43 -12.63
N GLN A 237 -24.61 -18.25 -13.20
CA GLN A 237 -25.32 -17.00 -12.87
C GLN A 237 -26.83 -17.05 -13.15
N ILE A 238 -27.25 -17.63 -14.29
CA ILE A 238 -28.70 -17.75 -14.57
C ILE A 238 -29.36 -18.78 -13.65
N LEU A 239 -28.69 -19.89 -13.32
CA LEU A 239 -29.27 -20.93 -12.46
C LEU A 239 -29.47 -20.44 -11.02
N GLY A 240 -28.57 -19.62 -10.51
CA GLY A 240 -28.74 -18.93 -9.21
C GLY A 240 -29.93 -17.97 -9.18
N GLN A 241 -30.39 -17.48 -10.34
CA GLN A 241 -31.61 -16.67 -10.47
C GLN A 241 -32.88 -17.52 -10.61
N VAL A 242 -32.82 -18.66 -11.30
CA VAL A 242 -33.97 -19.57 -11.50
C VAL A 242 -34.38 -20.28 -10.22
N LYS A 243 -33.41 -20.69 -9.37
CA LYS A 243 -33.63 -21.28 -8.04
C LYS A 243 -34.61 -22.47 -8.00
N SER A 244 -34.54 -23.35 -8.99
CA SER A 244 -35.29 -24.62 -8.99
C SER A 244 -34.42 -25.79 -8.52
N GLU A 245 -35.02 -26.90 -8.08
CA GLU A 245 -34.27 -28.11 -7.71
C GLU A 245 -33.34 -28.58 -8.83
N LYS A 246 -33.83 -28.60 -10.08
CA LYS A 246 -33.01 -28.91 -11.26
C LYS A 246 -31.87 -27.92 -11.48
N SER A 247 -32.09 -26.64 -11.18
CA SER A 247 -31.03 -25.62 -11.27
C SER A 247 -29.93 -25.89 -10.25
N ARG A 248 -30.31 -26.26 -9.03
CA ARG A 248 -29.38 -26.64 -7.97
C ARG A 248 -28.60 -27.91 -8.33
N ASP A 249 -29.26 -28.92 -8.88
CA ASP A 249 -28.59 -30.15 -9.31
C ASP A 249 -27.51 -29.87 -10.38
N ILE A 250 -27.81 -28.99 -11.34
CA ILE A 250 -26.81 -28.56 -12.34
C ILE A 250 -25.69 -27.75 -11.69
N LEU A 251 -26.00 -26.83 -10.76
CA LEU A 251 -24.96 -26.09 -10.04
C LEU A 251 -24.02 -27.07 -9.31
N LEU A 252 -24.56 -28.08 -8.62
CA LEU A 252 -23.76 -29.11 -7.96
C LEU A 252 -22.88 -29.88 -8.95
N GLN A 253 -23.40 -30.24 -10.12
CA GLN A 253 -22.60 -30.84 -11.20
C GLN A 253 -21.43 -29.92 -11.64
N LEU A 254 -21.67 -28.61 -11.71
CA LEU A 254 -20.66 -27.65 -12.17
C LEU A 254 -19.55 -27.37 -11.12
N LEU A 255 -19.69 -27.83 -9.87
CA LEU A 255 -18.58 -27.83 -8.90
C LEU A 255 -17.41 -28.71 -9.37
N ASP A 256 -17.68 -29.73 -10.20
CA ASP A 256 -16.66 -30.61 -10.77
C ASP A 256 -16.04 -30.07 -12.08
N ASN A 257 -16.42 -28.87 -12.53
CA ASN A 257 -15.86 -28.29 -13.75
C ASN A 257 -14.35 -28.00 -13.61
N GLU A 258 -13.56 -28.30 -14.65
CA GLU A 258 -12.11 -28.08 -14.63
C GLU A 258 -11.70 -26.60 -14.46
N ASN A 259 -12.60 -25.66 -14.78
CA ASN A 259 -12.32 -24.24 -14.69
C ASN A 259 -12.65 -23.66 -13.31
N SER A 260 -11.62 -23.21 -12.59
CA SER A 260 -11.75 -22.61 -11.25
C SER A 260 -12.69 -21.39 -11.15
N LEU A 261 -12.90 -20.62 -12.23
CA LEU A 261 -13.83 -19.49 -12.22
C LEU A 261 -15.29 -19.97 -12.29
N VAL A 262 -15.57 -21.03 -13.04
CA VAL A 262 -16.89 -21.67 -13.08
C VAL A 262 -17.22 -22.19 -11.69
N GLN A 263 -16.31 -22.97 -11.10
CA GLN A 263 -16.46 -23.48 -9.74
C GLN A 263 -16.69 -22.34 -8.72
N GLY A 264 -15.87 -21.28 -8.76
CA GLY A 264 -16.03 -20.14 -7.87
C GLY A 264 -17.39 -19.45 -8.02
N GLU A 265 -17.87 -19.29 -9.25
CA GLU A 265 -19.20 -18.73 -9.50
C GLU A 265 -20.32 -19.63 -8.99
N VAL A 266 -20.22 -20.94 -9.20
CA VAL A 266 -21.16 -21.92 -8.67
C VAL A 266 -21.26 -21.82 -7.15
N VAL A 267 -20.13 -21.69 -6.46
CA VAL A 267 -20.08 -21.51 -5.00
C VAL A 267 -20.85 -20.25 -4.58
N ARG A 268 -20.65 -19.11 -5.25
CA ARG A 268 -21.42 -17.87 -5.00
C ARG A 268 -22.92 -18.07 -5.17
N GLN A 269 -23.33 -18.82 -6.17
CA GLN A 269 -24.75 -19.04 -6.43
C GLN A 269 -25.39 -20.00 -5.41
N LEU A 270 -24.61 -20.94 -4.87
CA LEU A 270 -25.04 -21.89 -3.85
C LEU A 270 -24.93 -21.36 -2.41
N SER A 271 -24.25 -20.23 -2.16
CA SER A 271 -24.02 -19.69 -0.81
C SER A 271 -25.28 -19.35 -0.01
N ASN A 272 -26.41 -19.17 -0.71
CA ASN A 272 -27.71 -18.87 -0.10
C ASN A 272 -28.54 -20.13 0.23
N GLU A 273 -28.06 -21.33 -0.08
CA GLU A 273 -28.70 -22.59 0.31
C GLU A 273 -28.54 -22.84 1.82
N ASP A 274 -29.28 -23.83 2.35
CA ASP A 274 -29.17 -24.23 3.76
C ASP A 274 -27.71 -24.61 4.09
N PRO A 275 -27.06 -23.96 5.10
CA PRO A 275 -25.68 -24.26 5.49
C PRO A 275 -25.42 -25.74 5.79
N GLU A 276 -26.39 -26.45 6.37
CA GLU A 276 -26.26 -27.89 6.67
C GLU A 276 -26.29 -28.77 5.42
N PHE A 277 -26.89 -28.27 4.34
CA PHE A 277 -26.88 -28.93 3.04
C PHE A 277 -25.60 -28.61 2.27
N ILE A 278 -25.25 -27.33 2.13
CA ILE A 278 -24.17 -26.89 1.24
C ILE A 278 -22.78 -27.00 1.90
N GLY A 279 -22.67 -26.84 3.23
CA GLY A 279 -21.41 -26.89 3.96
C GLY A 279 -20.61 -28.19 3.76
N PRO A 280 -21.19 -29.39 3.97
CA PRO A 280 -20.48 -30.65 3.74
C PRO A 280 -20.03 -30.83 2.27
N ILE A 281 -20.83 -30.33 1.33
CA ILE A 281 -20.54 -30.43 -0.11
C ILE A 281 -19.33 -29.55 -0.45
N LEU A 282 -19.35 -28.28 -0.04
CA LEU A 282 -18.24 -27.35 -0.29
C LEU A 282 -16.95 -27.83 0.37
N LEU A 283 -17.05 -28.34 1.60
CA LEU A 283 -15.91 -28.90 2.32
C LEU A 283 -15.30 -30.09 1.57
N ALA A 284 -16.12 -30.99 1.02
CA ALA A 284 -15.65 -32.13 0.24
C ALA A 284 -14.94 -31.72 -1.07
N HIS A 285 -15.23 -30.53 -1.61
CA HIS A 285 -14.59 -30.01 -2.83
C HIS A 285 -13.37 -29.12 -2.55
N LEU A 286 -13.10 -28.76 -1.29
CA LEU A 286 -12.03 -27.82 -0.93
C LEU A 286 -10.64 -28.25 -1.44
N ASP A 287 -10.35 -29.56 -1.39
CA ASP A 287 -9.04 -30.10 -1.76
C ASP A 287 -8.85 -30.22 -3.28
N SER A 288 -9.93 -30.43 -4.04
CA SER A 288 -9.91 -30.54 -5.51
C SER A 288 -10.15 -29.20 -6.21
N ALA A 289 -10.59 -28.18 -5.47
CA ALA A 289 -10.89 -26.85 -6.00
C ALA A 289 -9.64 -26.13 -6.53
N GLY A 290 -9.77 -25.51 -7.71
CA GLY A 290 -8.69 -24.74 -8.31
C GLY A 290 -8.41 -23.41 -7.57
N LEU A 291 -7.13 -23.03 -7.51
CA LEU A 291 -6.64 -21.74 -6.96
C LEU A 291 -6.69 -20.57 -7.97
N GLY A 292 -7.11 -20.83 -9.21
CA GLY A 292 -7.14 -19.81 -10.26
C GLY A 292 -8.04 -18.63 -9.94
N GLY A 293 -7.98 -17.58 -10.74
CA GLY A 293 -8.78 -16.38 -10.56
C GLY A 293 -8.44 -15.33 -11.62
N VAL A 294 -9.22 -14.27 -11.66
CA VAL A 294 -8.90 -13.06 -12.43
C VAL A 294 -8.41 -12.01 -11.44
N TYR A 295 -7.14 -11.66 -11.53
CA TYR A 295 -6.49 -10.68 -10.66
C TYR A 295 -5.76 -9.65 -11.52
N PRO A 296 -5.62 -8.40 -11.04
CA PRO A 296 -4.75 -7.42 -11.70
C PRO A 296 -3.35 -7.99 -11.86
N SER A 297 -2.82 -7.96 -13.08
CA SER A 297 -1.57 -8.66 -13.40
C SER A 297 -0.34 -8.03 -12.74
N ASN A 298 -0.39 -6.73 -12.44
CA ASN A 298 0.65 -5.98 -11.74
C ASN A 298 0.14 -4.60 -11.26
N LEU A 299 1.01 -3.81 -10.62
CA LEU A 299 0.67 -2.48 -10.13
C LEU A 299 0.28 -1.50 -11.24
N MET A 300 0.78 -1.68 -12.46
CA MET A 300 0.48 -0.85 -13.64
C MET A 300 -0.78 -1.28 -14.37
N ASP A 301 -1.40 -2.38 -13.95
CA ASP A 301 -2.75 -2.74 -14.40
C ASP A 301 -3.76 -1.81 -13.70
N PRO A 302 -4.37 -0.86 -14.43
CA PRO A 302 -5.23 0.14 -13.80
C PRO A 302 -6.58 -0.46 -13.38
N VAL A 303 -7.00 -1.57 -13.99
CA VAL A 303 -8.28 -2.22 -13.70
C VAL A 303 -8.10 -3.14 -12.49
N ARG A 304 -8.78 -2.83 -11.38
CA ARG A 304 -8.68 -3.55 -10.10
C ARG A 304 -9.78 -4.58 -9.89
N ASN A 305 -10.47 -4.99 -10.95
CA ASN A 305 -11.46 -6.07 -10.89
C ASN A 305 -10.78 -7.36 -10.46
N ARG A 306 -11.41 -8.05 -9.52
CA ARG A 306 -10.94 -9.30 -8.94
C ARG A 306 -12.08 -10.30 -8.95
N ILE A 307 -11.83 -11.50 -9.46
CA ILE A 307 -12.75 -12.63 -9.38
C ILE A 307 -11.95 -13.80 -8.82
N ASP A 308 -12.25 -14.16 -7.58
CA ASP A 308 -11.65 -15.32 -6.94
C ASP A 308 -12.15 -16.62 -7.59
N GLY A 309 -11.27 -17.60 -7.70
CA GLY A 309 -11.68 -18.96 -8.08
C GLY A 309 -12.14 -19.80 -6.90
N ALA A 310 -12.43 -21.05 -7.24
CA ALA A 310 -13.07 -22.05 -6.40
C ALA A 310 -12.55 -22.11 -4.96
N LYS A 311 -11.25 -22.34 -4.76
CA LYS A 311 -10.72 -22.63 -3.43
C LYS A 311 -10.88 -21.47 -2.47
N ILE A 312 -10.54 -20.26 -2.93
CA ILE A 312 -10.73 -19.03 -2.16
C ILE A 312 -12.21 -18.81 -1.85
N GLU A 313 -13.09 -19.06 -2.83
CA GLU A 313 -14.51 -18.83 -2.63
C GLU A 313 -15.19 -19.86 -1.74
N ILE A 314 -14.75 -21.12 -1.78
CA ILE A 314 -15.17 -22.16 -0.83
C ILE A 314 -14.78 -21.75 0.59
N ILE A 315 -13.51 -21.36 0.81
CA ILE A 315 -13.01 -20.96 2.14
C ILE A 315 -13.86 -19.80 2.68
N ARG A 316 -14.05 -18.75 1.88
CA ARG A 316 -14.88 -17.58 2.24
C ARG A 316 -16.31 -17.98 2.57
N THR A 317 -16.95 -18.75 1.68
CA THR A 317 -18.35 -19.15 1.83
C THR A 317 -18.56 -20.00 3.07
N LEU A 318 -17.64 -20.93 3.39
CA LEU A 318 -17.70 -21.74 4.60
C LEU A 318 -17.71 -20.88 5.88
N GLY A 319 -16.96 -19.77 5.89
CA GLY A 319 -17.00 -18.76 6.95
C GLY A 319 -18.31 -17.98 7.00
N GLU A 320 -18.76 -17.47 5.86
CA GLU A 320 -20.01 -16.68 5.74
C GLU A 320 -21.24 -17.46 6.21
N ILE A 321 -21.35 -18.74 5.82
CA ILE A 321 -22.44 -19.62 6.25
C ILE A 321 -22.22 -20.22 7.65
N LYS A 322 -21.08 -19.91 8.29
CA LYS A 322 -20.67 -20.35 9.63
C LYS A 322 -20.66 -21.88 9.80
N TYR A 323 -20.20 -22.62 8.80
CA TYR A 323 -20.15 -24.08 8.84
C TYR A 323 -18.99 -24.60 9.71
N LYS A 324 -19.23 -24.70 11.02
CA LYS A 324 -18.21 -25.07 12.03
C LYS A 324 -17.37 -26.31 11.72
N PRO A 325 -17.90 -27.40 11.14
CA PRO A 325 -17.08 -28.57 10.80
C PRO A 325 -15.92 -28.27 9.85
N ALA A 326 -15.96 -27.17 9.08
CA ALA A 326 -14.87 -26.78 8.19
C ALA A 326 -13.57 -26.42 8.93
N ALA A 327 -13.64 -26.00 10.19
CA ALA A 327 -12.47 -25.49 10.91
C ALA A 327 -11.31 -26.50 10.92
N GLU A 328 -11.59 -27.78 11.16
CA GLU A 328 -10.57 -28.84 11.18
C GLU A 328 -9.83 -28.99 9.84
N SER A 329 -10.54 -28.84 8.72
CA SER A 329 -9.96 -28.93 7.37
C SER A 329 -9.25 -27.65 6.93
N LEU A 330 -9.62 -26.49 7.49
CA LEU A 330 -8.99 -25.21 7.16
C LEU A 330 -7.66 -25.00 7.88
N LEU A 331 -7.49 -25.53 9.10
CA LEU A 331 -6.27 -25.36 9.90
C LEU A 331 -4.97 -25.77 9.17
N PRO A 332 -4.88 -26.94 8.50
CA PRO A 332 -3.67 -27.33 7.78
C PRO A 332 -3.30 -26.38 6.63
N LEU A 333 -4.26 -25.64 6.07
CA LEU A 333 -4.00 -24.69 4.98
C LEU A 333 -3.23 -23.45 5.45
N LEU A 334 -3.17 -23.19 6.76
CA LEU A 334 -2.37 -22.12 7.34
C LEU A 334 -0.86 -22.36 7.21
N ASP A 335 -0.40 -23.56 6.84
CA ASP A 335 1.00 -23.83 6.49
C ASP A 335 1.39 -23.27 5.10
N THR A 336 0.87 -22.09 4.76
CA THR A 336 1.16 -21.34 3.53
C THR A 336 2.11 -20.17 3.82
N GLU A 337 2.81 -19.68 2.81
CA GLU A 337 3.57 -18.41 2.88
C GLU A 337 2.89 -17.28 2.07
N GLU A 338 1.77 -17.59 1.41
CA GLU A 338 0.94 -16.61 0.70
C GLU A 338 0.13 -15.79 1.71
N ASP A 339 0.37 -14.48 1.73
CA ASP A 339 -0.24 -13.50 2.63
C ASP A 339 -1.77 -13.51 2.56
N TYR A 340 -2.33 -13.39 1.36
CA TYR A 340 -3.76 -13.30 1.14
C TYR A 340 -4.51 -14.56 1.62
N LEU A 341 -3.98 -15.75 1.30
CA LEU A 341 -4.60 -17.00 1.74
C LEU A 341 -4.47 -17.16 3.26
N PHE A 342 -3.33 -16.78 3.84
CA PHE A 342 -3.13 -16.85 5.29
C PHE A 342 -4.14 -15.96 6.04
N GLU A 343 -4.27 -14.69 5.64
CA GLU A 343 -5.23 -13.74 6.22
C GLU A 343 -6.67 -14.25 6.10
N LEU A 344 -7.07 -14.67 4.89
CA LEU A 344 -8.42 -15.21 4.64
C LEU A 344 -8.75 -16.41 5.55
N LEU A 345 -7.81 -17.34 5.71
CA LEU A 345 -8.02 -18.51 6.55
C LEU A 345 -8.19 -18.14 8.03
N ILE A 346 -7.40 -17.20 8.52
CA ILE A 346 -7.51 -16.69 9.89
C ILE A 346 -8.87 -16.02 10.10
N ASP A 347 -9.27 -15.12 9.20
CA ASP A 347 -10.56 -14.44 9.27
C ASP A 347 -11.73 -15.44 9.28
N VAL A 348 -11.67 -16.45 8.42
CA VAL A 348 -12.71 -17.49 8.36
C VAL A 348 -12.70 -18.32 9.65
N LEU A 349 -11.55 -18.71 10.19
CA LEU A 349 -11.49 -19.47 11.43
C LEU A 349 -12.02 -18.67 12.63
N ILE A 350 -11.78 -17.35 12.66
CA ILE A 350 -12.38 -16.43 13.63
C ILE A 350 -13.91 -16.38 13.47
N GLN A 351 -14.43 -16.27 12.24
CA GLN A 351 -15.88 -16.30 11.97
C GLN A 351 -16.54 -17.62 12.43
N LEU A 352 -15.79 -18.73 12.37
CA LEU A 352 -16.20 -20.05 12.84
C LEU A 352 -16.05 -20.25 14.36
N ASP A 353 -15.58 -19.23 15.09
CA ASP A 353 -15.31 -19.29 16.54
C ASP A 353 -14.28 -20.39 16.89
N ASN A 354 -13.26 -20.56 16.03
CA ASN A 354 -12.17 -21.52 16.22
C ASN A 354 -10.83 -20.79 16.35
N LYS A 355 -10.16 -20.96 17.51
CA LYS A 355 -8.86 -20.37 17.82
C LYS A 355 -7.68 -21.34 17.68
N ASP A 356 -7.90 -22.53 17.13
CA ASP A 356 -6.86 -23.56 16.98
C ASP A 356 -5.80 -23.18 15.92
N PHE A 357 -5.92 -22.01 15.31
CA PHE A 357 -4.92 -21.41 14.44
C PHE A 357 -3.71 -20.80 15.18
N ILE A 358 -3.83 -20.53 16.49
CA ILE A 358 -2.74 -19.94 17.30
C ILE A 358 -1.40 -20.72 17.17
N PRO A 359 -1.38 -22.08 17.24
CA PRO A 359 -0.18 -22.86 16.99
C PRO A 359 0.47 -22.61 15.62
N TYR A 360 -0.30 -22.31 14.58
CA TYR A 360 0.22 -22.00 13.24
C TYR A 360 0.86 -20.62 13.21
N ILE A 361 0.22 -19.60 13.81
CA ILE A 361 0.84 -18.28 14.01
C ILE A 361 2.19 -18.42 14.73
N ASN A 362 2.20 -19.14 15.86
CA ASN A 362 3.41 -19.38 16.65
C ASN A 362 4.49 -20.13 15.87
N LYS A 363 4.09 -21.07 14.99
CA LYS A 363 5.00 -21.78 14.09
C LYS A 363 5.62 -20.84 13.06
N HIS A 364 4.85 -19.93 12.45
CA HIS A 364 5.38 -18.96 11.48
C HIS A 364 6.31 -17.92 12.10
N LEU A 365 6.02 -17.46 13.33
CA LEU A 365 6.92 -16.60 14.11
C LEU A 365 8.27 -17.29 14.37
N LYS A 366 8.25 -18.54 14.84
CA LYS A 366 9.46 -19.33 15.11
C LYS A 366 10.26 -19.62 13.85
N LYS A 367 9.58 -19.91 12.74
CA LYS A 367 10.21 -20.09 11.42
C LYS A 367 10.70 -18.78 10.78
N ARG A 368 10.20 -17.63 11.24
CA ARG A 368 10.50 -16.29 10.70
C ARG A 368 10.05 -16.14 9.24
N THR A 369 8.81 -16.55 8.96
CA THR A 369 8.23 -16.51 7.61
C THR A 369 8.08 -15.06 7.16
N LYS A 370 9.04 -14.58 6.36
CA LYS A 370 9.24 -13.13 6.16
C LYS A 370 8.01 -12.41 5.60
N SER A 371 7.31 -13.03 4.65
CA SER A 371 6.11 -12.48 4.01
C SER A 371 4.96 -12.24 5.00
N LEU A 372 4.91 -12.99 6.11
CA LEU A 372 3.76 -13.01 7.01
C LEU A 372 3.98 -12.26 8.32
N ILE A 373 5.18 -11.78 8.64
CA ILE A 373 5.46 -11.22 9.97
C ILE A 373 4.57 -10.02 10.29
N ILE A 374 4.40 -9.09 9.35
CA ILE A 374 3.55 -7.90 9.56
C ILE A 374 2.10 -8.33 9.78
N GLU A 375 1.61 -9.22 8.92
CA GLU A 375 0.23 -9.72 8.97
C GLU A 375 -0.05 -10.44 10.29
N ILE A 376 0.85 -11.32 10.70
CA ILE A 376 0.78 -12.01 11.99
C ILE A 376 0.72 -11.03 13.16
N CYS A 377 1.52 -9.95 13.14
CA CYS A 377 1.47 -8.98 14.22
C CYS A 377 0.13 -8.21 14.22
N GLY A 378 -0.42 -7.90 13.05
CA GLY A 378 -1.77 -7.35 12.90
C GLY A 378 -2.85 -8.28 13.45
N ILE A 379 -2.81 -9.56 13.09
CA ILE A 379 -3.76 -10.59 13.58
C ILE A 379 -3.69 -10.73 15.11
N ILE A 380 -2.49 -10.81 15.68
CA ILE A 380 -2.29 -10.94 17.13
C ILE A 380 -2.91 -9.75 17.87
N THR A 381 -2.69 -8.53 17.38
CA THR A 381 -3.17 -7.30 18.02
C THR A 381 -4.67 -7.09 17.82
N ASN A 382 -5.20 -7.29 16.61
CA ASN A 382 -6.62 -7.14 16.32
C ASN A 382 -7.52 -8.13 17.08
N ASN A 383 -6.96 -9.26 17.54
CA ASN A 383 -7.70 -10.32 18.22
C ASN A 383 -7.23 -10.59 19.66
N ASP A 384 -6.37 -9.73 20.22
CA ASP A 384 -5.84 -9.85 21.59
C ASP A 384 -5.27 -11.26 21.91
N LEU A 385 -4.46 -11.82 21.02
CA LEU A 385 -3.95 -13.21 21.14
C LEU A 385 -2.76 -13.31 22.12
N GLU A 386 -3.03 -13.26 23.42
CA GLU A 386 -2.01 -13.36 24.49
C GLU A 386 -1.17 -14.63 24.39
N GLU A 387 -1.74 -15.74 23.91
CA GLU A 387 -1.06 -17.03 23.74
C GLU A 387 0.08 -16.97 22.70
N CYS A 388 0.12 -15.93 21.87
CA CYS A 388 1.20 -15.67 20.92
C CYS A 388 2.37 -14.88 21.51
N LYS A 389 2.22 -14.25 22.68
CA LYS A 389 3.28 -13.42 23.29
C LYS A 389 4.63 -14.14 23.39
N PRO A 390 4.74 -15.39 23.87
CA PRO A 390 6.04 -16.04 24.02
C PRO A 390 6.77 -16.23 22.67
N ALA A 391 6.03 -16.60 21.62
CA ALA A 391 6.62 -16.77 20.28
C ALA A 391 7.00 -15.43 19.66
N LEU A 392 6.22 -14.37 19.91
CA LEU A 392 6.53 -13.02 19.45
C LEU A 392 7.77 -12.45 20.16
N MET A 393 7.89 -12.63 21.48
CA MET A 393 9.09 -12.29 22.25
C MET A 393 10.33 -13.07 21.77
N GLU A 394 10.18 -14.36 21.47
CA GLU A 394 11.23 -15.19 20.89
C GLU A 394 11.66 -14.68 19.51
N PHE A 395 10.71 -14.30 18.65
CA PHE A 395 10.98 -13.68 17.35
C PHE A 395 11.78 -12.38 17.51
N ILE A 396 11.29 -11.45 18.34
CA ILE A 396 11.92 -10.15 18.59
C ILE A 396 13.36 -10.31 19.08
N SER A 397 13.61 -11.26 19.99
CA SER A 397 14.93 -11.47 20.60
C SER A 397 15.96 -12.08 19.64
N ASN A 398 15.52 -12.90 18.67
CA ASN A 398 16.43 -13.78 17.94
C ASN A 398 16.52 -13.49 16.43
N HIS A 399 15.64 -12.67 15.87
CA HIS A 399 15.72 -12.32 14.44
C HIS A 399 16.93 -11.41 14.16
N ASN A 400 17.39 -11.41 12.91
CA ASN A 400 18.44 -10.51 12.49
C ASN A 400 17.85 -9.11 12.27
N ARG A 401 18.18 -8.15 13.13
CA ARG A 401 17.69 -6.77 13.05
C ARG A 401 18.18 -6.00 11.82
N ASN A 402 19.10 -6.57 11.05
CA ASN A 402 19.50 -6.07 9.73
C ASN A 402 18.56 -6.52 8.59
N ASP A 403 17.61 -7.41 8.86
CA ASP A 403 16.63 -7.89 7.89
C ASP A 403 15.61 -6.78 7.53
N ASP A 404 14.41 -7.16 7.10
CA ASP A 404 13.37 -6.30 6.55
C ASP A 404 13.17 -5.01 7.37
N PRO A 405 13.10 -3.82 6.72
CA PRO A 405 12.93 -2.55 7.40
C PRO A 405 11.59 -2.35 8.12
N SER A 406 10.70 -3.35 8.16
CA SER A 406 9.40 -3.27 8.82
C SER A 406 9.29 -4.09 10.12
N TYR A 407 10.32 -4.87 10.48
CA TYR A 407 10.23 -5.76 11.66
C TYR A 407 10.17 -5.02 13.00
N GLU A 408 10.54 -3.74 13.05
CA GLU A 408 10.35 -2.89 14.22
C GLU A 408 8.88 -2.68 14.58
N TYR A 409 7.93 -2.91 13.65
CA TYR A 409 6.51 -2.89 13.99
C TYR A 409 6.14 -3.95 15.02
N ALA A 410 6.89 -5.06 15.09
CA ALA A 410 6.66 -6.13 16.06
C ALA A 410 6.79 -5.70 17.53
N ILE A 411 7.41 -4.55 17.83
CA ILE A 411 7.47 -3.97 19.19
C ILE A 411 6.49 -2.80 19.39
N SER A 412 5.70 -2.43 18.37
CA SER A 412 4.81 -1.26 18.43
C SER A 412 3.57 -1.52 19.27
N THR A 413 2.90 -0.43 19.70
CA THR A 413 1.62 -0.48 20.40
C THR A 413 0.42 -0.71 19.48
N TYR A 414 0.61 -0.64 18.16
CA TYR A 414 -0.48 -0.73 17.18
C TYR A 414 -0.52 -2.08 16.46
N MET A 415 0.65 -2.67 16.21
CA MET A 415 0.81 -3.89 15.41
C MET A 415 1.97 -4.72 15.96
N GLY A 416 2.07 -4.84 17.29
CA GLY A 416 3.20 -5.51 17.93
C GLY A 416 2.97 -5.84 19.40
N LEU A 417 4.03 -6.31 20.04
CA LEU A 417 4.01 -6.83 21.40
C LEU A 417 3.53 -5.78 22.42
N ALA A 418 3.83 -4.50 22.22
CA ALA A 418 3.47 -3.46 23.18
C ALA A 418 1.96 -3.20 23.27
N HIS A 419 1.14 -3.75 22.36
CA HIS A 419 -0.31 -3.70 22.43
C HIS A 419 -0.88 -4.25 23.75
N PHE A 420 -0.27 -5.30 24.31
CA PHE A 420 -0.77 -5.96 25.53
C PHE A 420 -0.63 -5.12 26.79
N ASP A 421 0.34 -4.19 26.80
CA ASP A 421 0.57 -3.23 27.89
C ASP A 421 0.55 -3.80 29.33
N ASP A 422 1.10 -5.01 29.51
CA ASP A 422 1.31 -5.62 30.83
C ASP A 422 2.77 -5.51 31.31
N GLN A 423 3.00 -5.77 32.59
CA GLN A 423 4.32 -5.64 33.21
C GLN A 423 5.35 -6.58 32.57
N GLU A 424 4.97 -7.81 32.23
CA GLU A 424 5.87 -8.77 31.59
C GLU A 424 6.35 -8.25 30.24
N THR A 425 5.44 -7.68 29.45
CA THR A 425 5.72 -7.04 28.17
C THR A 425 6.67 -5.85 28.34
N ARG A 426 6.40 -4.97 29.31
CA ARG A 426 7.25 -3.81 29.61
C ARG A 426 8.67 -4.23 30.02
N ASP A 427 8.77 -5.19 30.93
CA ASP A 427 10.06 -5.73 31.40
C ASP A 427 10.86 -6.36 30.25
N PHE A 428 10.18 -7.12 29.38
CA PHE A 428 10.78 -7.69 28.19
C PHE A 428 11.31 -6.60 27.24
N LEU A 429 10.50 -5.60 26.89
CA LEU A 429 10.88 -4.54 25.97
C LEU A 429 12.03 -3.69 26.52
N LEU A 430 12.06 -3.39 27.82
CA LEU A 430 13.16 -2.69 28.47
C LEU A 430 14.47 -3.48 28.37
N LYS A 431 14.43 -4.77 28.72
CA LYS A 431 15.59 -5.67 28.64
C LYS A 431 16.09 -5.85 27.20
N ASP A 432 15.17 -5.97 26.26
CA ASP A 432 15.49 -6.15 24.86
C ASP A 432 16.06 -4.87 24.22
N PHE A 433 15.55 -3.70 24.61
CA PHE A 433 16.15 -2.42 24.25
C PHE A 433 17.54 -2.26 24.85
N GLU A 434 17.75 -2.64 26.11
CA GLU A 434 19.10 -2.65 26.71
C GLU A 434 20.06 -3.57 25.93
N ASN A 435 19.61 -4.76 25.53
CA ASN A 435 20.38 -5.68 24.70
C ASN A 435 20.70 -5.07 23.31
N LEU A 436 19.77 -4.34 22.69
CA LEU A 436 20.03 -3.58 21.45
C LEU A 436 21.16 -2.58 21.64
N LEU A 437 21.15 -1.87 22.77
CA LEU A 437 22.15 -0.84 23.07
C LEU A 437 23.52 -1.43 23.39
N ASN A 438 23.57 -2.63 23.97
CA ASN A 438 24.80 -3.38 24.28
C ASN A 438 25.43 -4.06 23.05
N ASN A 439 24.62 -4.57 22.12
CA ASN A 439 25.09 -5.31 20.93
C ASN A 439 25.12 -4.42 19.68
N ASN A 440 25.70 -3.24 19.81
CA ASN A 440 25.71 -2.20 18.78
C ASN A 440 26.53 -2.55 17.53
N ASP A 441 27.56 -3.38 17.65
CA ASP A 441 28.51 -3.65 16.57
C ASP A 441 28.01 -4.64 15.51
N THR A 442 26.88 -5.30 15.74
CA THR A 442 26.32 -6.32 14.84
C THR A 442 25.18 -5.81 13.95
N ILE A 443 24.71 -4.58 14.18
CA ILE A 443 23.57 -3.99 13.47
C ILE A 443 24.07 -2.78 12.67
N ASP A 444 23.72 -2.75 11.38
CA ASP A 444 23.95 -1.60 10.52
C ASP A 444 23.42 -0.33 11.19
N SER A 445 24.21 0.73 11.12
CA SER A 445 23.92 1.98 11.83
C SER A 445 22.53 2.54 11.47
N HIS A 446 22.12 2.50 10.19
CA HIS A 446 20.80 2.97 9.79
C HIS A 446 19.69 2.08 10.35
N LYS A 447 19.84 0.76 10.29
CA LYS A 447 18.89 -0.19 10.90
C LYS A 447 18.77 0.01 12.41
N ARG A 448 19.89 0.19 13.09
CA ARG A 448 19.94 0.46 14.53
C ARG A 448 19.18 1.74 14.89
N MET A 449 19.31 2.79 14.08
CA MET A 449 18.56 4.04 14.25
C MET A 449 17.05 3.81 14.20
N VAL A 450 16.58 3.04 13.21
CA VAL A 450 15.16 2.71 13.04
C VAL A 450 14.62 1.99 14.28
N TRP A 451 15.34 0.97 14.76
CA TRP A 451 14.97 0.27 16.00
C TRP A 451 14.94 1.19 17.22
N ILE A 452 15.98 2.00 17.44
CA ILE A 452 16.00 2.95 18.57
C ILE A 452 14.78 3.88 18.52
N ARG A 453 14.44 4.41 17.35
CA ARG A 453 13.27 5.28 17.16
C ARG A 453 11.98 4.52 17.50
N ALA A 454 11.84 3.29 17.03
CA ALA A 454 10.68 2.45 17.33
C ALA A 454 10.54 2.18 18.83
N TYR A 455 11.62 1.85 19.55
CA TYR A 455 11.55 1.68 21.02
C TYR A 455 11.14 2.97 21.73
N ILE A 456 11.73 4.13 21.38
CA ILE A 456 11.37 5.41 22.01
C ILE A 456 9.88 5.73 21.76
N GLU A 457 9.40 5.50 20.54
CA GLU A 457 7.99 5.67 20.19
C GLU A 457 7.09 4.72 21.00
N THR A 458 7.47 3.44 21.09
CA THR A 458 6.76 2.44 21.90
C THR A 458 6.70 2.86 23.37
N PHE A 459 7.83 3.24 23.97
CA PHE A 459 7.86 3.65 25.39
C PHE A 459 7.12 4.95 25.65
N LYS A 460 7.08 5.88 24.68
CA LYS A 460 6.21 7.07 24.73
C LYS A 460 4.75 6.65 24.82
N ASN A 461 4.31 5.77 23.92
CA ASN A 461 2.91 5.34 23.86
C ASN A 461 2.51 4.52 25.11
N LEU A 462 3.43 3.70 25.62
CA LEU A 462 3.28 3.00 26.90
C LEU A 462 3.43 3.91 28.13
N LYS A 463 3.81 5.18 27.97
CA LYS A 463 4.08 6.09 29.10
C LYS A 463 5.09 5.51 30.11
N SER A 464 6.10 4.78 29.64
CA SER A 464 7.10 4.16 30.52
C SER A 464 8.17 5.16 30.95
N GLU A 465 8.13 5.57 32.22
CA GLU A 465 9.17 6.41 32.82
C GLU A 465 10.47 5.64 33.07
N GLU A 466 10.37 4.32 33.30
CA GLU A 466 11.50 3.41 33.53
C GLU A 466 12.42 3.30 32.31
N ALA A 467 11.90 3.56 31.12
CA ALA A 467 12.69 3.56 29.88
C ALA A 467 13.64 4.77 29.79
N ARG A 468 13.41 5.85 30.55
CA ARG A 468 14.13 7.11 30.43
C ARG A 468 15.66 6.95 30.49
N PRO A 469 16.26 6.20 31.42
CA PRO A 469 17.72 6.00 31.44
C PRO A 469 18.25 5.32 30.17
N LEU A 470 17.52 4.32 29.63
CA LEU A 470 17.89 3.65 28.38
C LEU A 470 17.77 4.59 27.18
N ILE A 471 16.76 5.47 27.17
CA ILE A 471 16.60 6.48 26.13
C ILE A 471 17.79 7.44 26.15
N TYR A 472 18.20 7.97 27.30
CA TYR A 472 19.41 8.79 27.41
C TYR A 472 20.67 8.03 27.01
N ARG A 473 20.77 6.73 27.32
CA ARG A 473 21.87 5.89 26.84
C ARG A 473 21.87 5.75 25.31
N SER A 474 20.70 5.69 24.68
CA SER A 474 20.58 5.68 23.22
C SER A 474 21.00 7.03 22.60
N LEU A 475 20.65 8.15 23.24
CA LEU A 475 21.13 9.48 22.84
C LEU A 475 22.64 9.61 23.01
N PHE A 476 23.23 8.97 24.03
CA PHE A 476 24.68 8.94 24.19
C PHE A 476 25.33 8.19 23.04
N ASN A 477 24.85 6.99 22.72
CA ASN A 477 25.36 6.19 21.62
C ASN A 477 25.28 6.89 20.25
N TRP A 478 24.29 7.78 20.08
CA TRP A 478 24.03 8.47 18.81
C TRP A 478 24.66 9.87 18.70
N PHE A 479 24.63 10.64 19.78
CA PHE A 479 25.01 12.07 19.82
C PHE A 479 26.05 12.42 20.90
N GLY A 480 26.38 11.49 21.79
CA GLY A 480 27.29 11.73 22.92
C GLY A 480 26.64 12.49 24.08
N TYR A 481 25.31 12.45 24.22
CA TYR A 481 24.56 13.03 25.34
C TYR A 481 23.89 11.94 26.18
N ASN A 482 24.31 11.77 27.43
CA ASN A 482 23.67 10.87 28.40
C ASN A 482 22.87 11.65 29.45
N TYR A 483 22.38 10.96 30.48
CA TYR A 483 21.58 11.57 31.54
C TYR A 483 22.35 12.61 32.36
N ASP A 484 23.67 12.47 32.49
CA ASP A 484 24.49 13.41 33.27
C ASP A 484 24.51 14.80 32.64
N PHE A 485 24.34 14.93 31.32
CA PHE A 485 24.17 16.24 30.66
C PHE A 485 22.91 16.97 31.12
N ALA A 486 21.88 16.23 31.53
CA ALA A 486 20.68 16.82 32.10
C ALA A 486 20.88 17.26 33.55
N LEU A 487 21.80 16.62 34.29
CA LEU A 487 22.15 16.96 35.67
C LEU A 487 23.22 18.07 35.76
N HIS A 488 24.12 18.12 34.78
CA HIS A 488 25.29 18.99 34.72
C HIS A 488 25.37 19.70 33.36
N PRO A 489 24.60 20.80 33.16
CA PRO A 489 24.57 21.58 31.92
C PRO A 489 25.94 22.03 31.39
N GLU A 490 26.93 22.16 32.27
CA GLU A 490 28.30 22.54 31.93
C GLU A 490 29.00 21.52 31.02
N LEU A 491 28.59 20.25 31.07
CA LEU A 491 29.11 19.20 30.18
C LEU A 491 28.90 19.53 28.70
N PHE A 492 27.85 20.29 28.34
CA PHE A 492 27.64 20.76 26.97
C PHE A 492 28.79 21.66 26.49
N ALA A 493 29.22 22.60 27.33
CA ALA A 493 30.32 23.50 26.99
C ALA A 493 31.65 22.73 26.90
N ILE A 494 31.87 21.76 27.79
CA ILE A 494 33.06 20.89 27.76
C ILE A 494 33.09 20.07 26.47
N LYS A 495 32.00 19.37 26.15
CA LYS A 495 31.86 18.59 24.90
C LYS A 495 32.12 19.46 23.67
N LYS A 496 31.51 20.65 23.62
CA LYS A 496 31.69 21.59 22.52
C LYS A 496 33.15 22.04 22.37
N SER A 497 33.80 22.37 23.49
CA SER A 497 35.23 22.75 23.49
C SER A 497 36.13 21.61 23.01
N LEU A 498 35.82 20.36 23.34
CA LEU A 498 36.55 19.20 22.85
C LEU A 498 36.38 19.05 21.34
N GLU A 499 35.13 19.07 20.85
CA GLU A 499 34.83 19.00 19.41
C GLU A 499 35.52 20.09 18.61
N ASP A 500 35.47 21.34 19.07
CA ASP A 500 36.13 22.47 18.40
C ASP A 500 37.65 22.32 18.39
N SER A 501 38.24 21.82 19.49
CA SER A 501 39.67 21.52 19.59
C SER A 501 40.10 20.42 18.61
N ILE A 502 39.32 19.34 18.50
CA ILE A 502 39.56 18.24 17.56
C ILE A 502 39.43 18.73 16.12
N ASN A 503 38.37 19.47 15.81
CA ASN A 503 38.14 20.04 14.48
C ASN A 503 39.32 20.93 14.06
N GLN A 504 39.80 21.80 14.96
CA GLN A 504 40.93 22.68 14.67
C GLN A 504 42.23 21.91 14.46
N LYS A 505 42.52 20.88 15.29
CA LYS A 505 43.69 20.02 15.10
C LYS A 505 43.63 19.28 13.77
N ALA A 506 42.49 18.70 13.43
CA ALA A 506 42.27 17.99 12.18
C ALA A 506 42.41 18.90 10.95
N LEU A 507 41.89 20.13 11.03
CA LEU A 507 42.08 21.14 9.98
C LEU A 507 43.56 21.48 9.76
N ASN A 508 44.33 21.64 10.83
CA ASN A 508 45.76 21.92 10.75
C ASN A 508 46.54 20.74 10.15
N ILE A 509 46.24 19.50 10.57
CA ILE A 509 46.87 18.29 10.02
C ILE A 509 46.59 18.14 8.52
N LEU A 510 45.38 18.48 8.09
CA LEU A 510 44.93 18.33 6.70
C LEU A 510 45.09 19.62 5.88
N GLU A 511 45.92 20.57 6.34
CA GLU A 511 46.18 21.79 5.60
C GLU A 511 46.76 21.49 4.20
N GLY A 512 46.21 22.13 3.16
CA GLY A 512 46.58 21.83 1.78
C GLY A 512 45.96 20.56 1.18
N HIS A 513 45.12 19.82 1.92
CA HIS A 513 44.43 18.64 1.40
C HIS A 513 43.05 18.90 0.78
N GLY A 514 42.64 20.17 0.65
CA GLY A 514 41.36 20.55 0.03
C GLY A 514 40.14 20.34 0.93
N VAL A 515 40.33 20.37 2.26
CA VAL A 515 39.26 20.25 3.25
C VAL A 515 38.39 21.52 3.24
N ALA A 516 37.08 21.33 3.19
CA ALA A 516 36.06 22.37 3.31
C ALA A 516 35.60 22.55 4.76
N GLU A 517 35.34 21.42 5.44
CA GLU A 517 34.76 21.38 6.77
C GLU A 517 35.24 20.09 7.48
N ILE A 518 35.51 20.20 8.78
CA ILE A 518 35.65 19.06 9.68
C ILE A 518 34.50 19.12 10.67
N GLN A 519 33.84 17.99 10.88
CA GLN A 519 32.85 17.82 11.92
C GLN A 519 33.26 16.65 12.80
N SER A 520 33.36 16.87 14.10
CA SER A 520 33.57 15.81 15.09
C SER A 520 32.33 15.62 15.95
N LEU A 521 32.19 14.40 16.48
CA LEU A 521 31.23 14.06 17.51
C LEU A 521 31.98 13.37 18.64
N VAL A 522 31.92 13.98 19.83
CA VAL A 522 32.64 13.51 21.03
C VAL A 522 31.72 12.75 22.00
N PHE A 523 32.20 11.66 22.58
CA PHE A 523 31.52 10.85 23.57
C PHE A 523 32.32 10.88 24.88
N ILE A 524 31.88 11.64 25.87
CA ILE A 524 32.58 11.76 27.16
C ILE A 524 32.20 10.55 28.03
N ASN A 525 33.17 9.68 28.33
CA ASN A 525 32.96 8.37 28.93
C ASN A 525 32.83 8.39 30.46
N ASN A 526 33.33 9.45 31.11
CA ASN A 526 33.39 9.56 32.57
C ASN A 526 32.55 10.72 33.12
N THR A 527 31.42 11.06 32.48
CA THR A 527 30.54 12.17 32.91
C THR A 527 30.02 12.04 34.34
N SER A 528 29.93 10.81 34.87
CA SER A 528 29.55 10.54 36.26
C SER A 528 30.54 11.12 37.29
N ASP A 529 31.78 11.39 36.87
CA ASP A 529 32.86 11.89 37.71
C ASP A 529 32.94 13.43 37.70
N TYR A 530 31.93 14.10 37.13
CA TYR A 530 31.92 15.54 36.96
C TYR A 530 32.01 16.31 38.31
N GLY A 531 32.85 17.35 38.34
CA GLY A 531 33.16 18.14 39.54
C GLY A 531 34.35 19.09 39.32
N GLU A 532 34.88 19.69 40.40
CA GLU A 532 35.91 20.76 40.33
C GLU A 532 37.23 20.36 39.66
N SER A 533 37.56 19.07 39.60
CA SER A 533 38.80 18.55 38.99
C SER A 533 38.51 17.63 37.80
N PHE A 534 37.39 17.85 37.10
CA PHE A 534 36.95 16.99 36.02
C PHE A 534 37.95 16.99 34.84
N ASN A 535 38.46 15.81 34.51
CA ASN A 535 39.29 15.58 33.33
C ASN A 535 38.57 14.61 32.38
N PRO A 536 38.04 15.09 31.24
CA PRO A 536 37.21 14.28 30.37
C PRO A 536 38.03 13.19 29.67
N SER A 537 37.64 11.94 29.87
CA SER A 537 38.00 10.81 29.04
C SER A 537 36.95 10.68 27.95
N PHE A 538 37.35 10.59 26.68
CA PHE A 538 36.38 10.60 25.60
C PHE A 538 36.82 9.79 24.37
N ASP A 539 35.82 9.31 23.64
CA ASP A 539 35.95 8.81 22.28
C ASP A 539 35.44 9.86 21.29
N GLN A 540 35.81 9.68 20.02
CA GLN A 540 35.45 10.62 18.96
C GLN A 540 35.27 9.92 17.62
N ILE A 541 34.33 10.45 16.83
CA ILE A 541 34.22 10.17 15.40
C ILE A 541 34.33 11.48 14.61
N ILE A 542 34.92 11.43 13.41
CA ILE A 542 35.24 12.61 12.61
C ILE A 542 34.72 12.43 11.19
N LEU A 543 34.06 13.44 10.64
CA LEU A 543 33.70 13.57 9.23
C LEU A 543 34.56 14.66 8.58
N ILE A 544 35.30 14.26 7.55
CA ILE A 544 36.05 15.18 6.68
C ILE A 544 35.20 15.49 5.46
N LYS A 545 34.82 16.76 5.25
CA LYS A 545 34.17 17.20 4.01
C LYS A 545 35.21 17.88 3.13
N LEU A 546 35.38 17.32 1.94
CA LEU A 546 36.32 17.73 0.92
C LEU A 546 35.60 18.64 -0.09
N GLU A 547 36.25 19.72 -0.54
CA GLU A 547 35.69 20.63 -1.54
C GLU A 547 36.16 20.26 -2.96
N PRO A 548 35.30 19.73 -3.85
CA PRO A 548 35.72 19.25 -5.17
C PRO A 548 36.46 20.31 -6.01
N SER A 549 36.02 21.57 -5.91
CA SER A 549 36.59 22.71 -6.64
C SER A 549 38.06 22.98 -6.27
N LYS A 550 38.47 22.66 -5.03
CA LYS A 550 39.85 22.86 -4.54
C LYS A 550 40.79 21.73 -4.89
N MET A 551 40.28 20.64 -5.45
CA MET A 551 41.02 19.39 -5.63
C MET A 551 41.50 19.15 -7.07
N ASN A 552 40.96 19.86 -8.09
CA ASN A 552 41.28 19.64 -9.51
C ASN A 552 41.22 18.15 -9.94
N LEU A 553 40.37 17.35 -9.28
CA LEU A 553 40.22 15.92 -9.55
C LEU A 553 39.04 15.71 -10.52
N TYR A 554 39.29 15.01 -11.62
CA TYR A 554 38.26 14.74 -12.64
C TYR A 554 37.89 13.25 -12.72
N GLY A 555 38.62 12.37 -12.02
CA GLY A 555 38.39 10.93 -11.99
C GLY A 555 37.81 10.38 -10.68
N TYR A 556 36.85 9.45 -10.79
CA TYR A 556 36.28 8.70 -9.65
C TYR A 556 37.37 8.09 -8.74
N ASN A 557 38.34 7.41 -9.34
CA ASN A 557 39.44 6.76 -8.60
C ASN A 557 40.32 7.78 -7.87
N GLU A 558 40.51 8.97 -8.44
CA GLU A 558 41.34 10.01 -7.84
C GLU A 558 40.66 10.58 -6.58
N ILE A 559 39.35 10.82 -6.66
CA ILE A 559 38.54 11.27 -5.50
C ILE A 559 38.55 10.20 -4.42
N TRP A 560 38.34 8.93 -4.77
CA TRP A 560 38.35 7.83 -3.79
C TRP A 560 39.70 7.67 -3.09
N ASN A 561 40.80 7.70 -3.85
CA ASN A 561 42.15 7.63 -3.31
C ASN A 561 42.45 8.82 -2.38
N LYS A 562 41.99 10.03 -2.74
CA LYS A 562 42.13 11.21 -1.89
C LYS A 562 41.33 11.08 -0.59
N LEU A 563 40.07 10.64 -0.67
CA LEU A 563 39.20 10.39 0.48
C LEU A 563 39.81 9.37 1.44
N LYS A 564 40.40 8.29 0.92
CA LYS A 564 41.11 7.30 1.71
C LYS A 564 42.37 7.88 2.37
N LYS A 565 43.20 8.59 1.58
CA LYS A 565 44.46 9.17 2.05
C LYS A 565 44.26 10.18 3.19
N VAL A 566 43.25 11.05 3.12
CA VAL A 566 43.00 12.02 4.20
C VAL A 566 42.55 11.34 5.50
N LYS A 567 41.87 10.19 5.41
CA LYS A 567 41.54 9.38 6.59
C LYS A 567 42.78 8.73 7.19
N GLU A 568 43.66 8.15 6.36
CA GLU A 568 44.91 7.52 6.80
C GLU A 568 45.80 8.54 7.53
N ILE A 569 46.03 9.72 6.94
CA ILE A 569 46.80 10.80 7.57
C ILE A 569 46.20 11.19 8.93
N LEU A 570 44.89 11.42 8.98
CA LEU A 570 44.26 11.86 10.21
C LEU A 570 44.24 10.76 11.28
N SER A 571 44.11 9.50 10.88
CA SER A 571 44.17 8.32 11.76
C SER A 571 45.54 8.19 12.41
N GLU A 572 46.62 8.33 11.64
CA GLU A 572 48.00 8.26 12.12
C GLU A 572 48.33 9.44 13.06
N GLU A 573 48.02 10.67 12.67
CA GLU A 573 48.42 11.88 13.41
C GLU A 573 47.59 12.12 14.68
N LEU A 574 46.31 11.75 14.69
CA LEU A 574 45.46 11.86 15.89
C LEU A 574 45.40 10.56 16.71
N ASN A 575 46.03 9.48 16.25
CA ASN A 575 45.95 8.14 16.84
C ASN A 575 44.48 7.69 17.05
N ILE A 576 43.66 7.87 16.02
CA ILE A 576 42.24 7.51 16.01
C ILE A 576 42.06 6.32 15.05
N PRO A 577 41.26 5.29 15.41
CA PRO A 577 40.95 4.21 14.49
C PRO A 577 40.35 4.71 13.17
N ILE A 578 40.79 4.17 12.03
CA ILE A 578 40.40 4.67 10.70
C ILE A 578 38.89 4.50 10.42
N GLU A 579 38.24 3.56 11.09
CA GLU A 579 36.80 3.32 11.09
C GLU A 579 36.01 4.45 11.75
N HIS A 580 36.61 5.21 12.66
CA HIS A 580 35.98 6.37 13.29
C HIS A 580 36.12 7.66 12.47
N ILE A 581 36.78 7.59 11.30
CA ILE A 581 37.00 8.74 10.43
C ILE A 581 36.25 8.49 9.12
N GLY A 582 35.18 9.24 8.89
CA GLY A 582 34.50 9.32 7.60
C GLY A 582 35.07 10.43 6.73
N SER A 583 34.98 10.27 5.41
CA SER A 583 35.27 11.37 4.48
C SER A 583 34.28 11.41 3.33
N ARG A 584 33.91 12.62 2.88
CA ARG A 584 32.99 12.83 1.76
C ARG A 584 33.42 13.97 0.85
N SER A 585 33.12 13.85 -0.44
CA SER A 585 33.28 14.90 -1.45
C SER A 585 32.08 14.84 -2.40
N GLY A 586 31.15 15.80 -2.29
CA GLY A 586 29.87 15.73 -2.98
C GLY A 586 29.10 14.46 -2.60
N ALA A 587 28.82 13.61 -3.60
CA ALA A 587 28.15 12.30 -3.44
C ALA A 587 29.12 11.13 -3.16
N TYR A 588 30.44 11.36 -3.20
CA TYR A 588 31.43 10.33 -2.92
C TYR A 588 31.69 10.23 -1.42
N VAL A 589 31.60 9.02 -0.87
CA VAL A 589 31.61 8.80 0.57
C VAL A 589 32.49 7.59 0.91
N SER A 590 33.41 7.76 1.87
CA SER A 590 34.22 6.67 2.43
C SER A 590 33.97 6.57 3.94
N ASN A 591 33.52 5.40 4.41
CA ASN A 591 33.22 5.09 5.82
C ASN A 591 32.41 6.16 6.55
N LEU A 592 31.28 6.60 5.96
CA LEU A 592 30.40 7.55 6.65
C LEU A 592 29.56 6.82 7.69
N ASP A 593 29.84 7.11 8.95
CA ASP A 593 28.97 6.73 10.06
C ASP A 593 27.63 7.49 9.95
N ALA A 594 26.51 6.78 10.03
CA ALA A 594 25.19 7.40 9.94
C ALA A 594 24.96 8.50 11.00
N ARG A 595 25.65 8.43 12.16
CA ARG A 595 25.61 9.44 13.22
C ARG A 595 26.16 10.81 12.80
N LEU A 596 26.94 10.87 11.72
CA LEU A 596 27.51 12.11 11.17
C LEU A 596 26.68 12.66 9.98
N ASN A 597 25.64 11.95 9.55
CA ASN A 597 24.80 12.29 8.41
C ASN A 597 23.32 12.44 8.82
N VAL A 598 23.08 13.15 9.91
CA VAL A 598 21.77 13.17 10.58
C VAL A 598 21.01 14.44 10.20
N ASP A 599 19.96 14.25 9.42
CA ASP A 599 18.77 15.10 9.47
C ASP A 599 18.05 14.78 10.80
N ILE A 600 17.79 15.78 11.64
CA ILE A 600 17.23 15.56 12.99
C ILE A 600 15.86 14.88 12.89
N ASP A 601 15.09 15.15 11.83
CA ASP A 601 13.76 14.58 11.61
C ASP A 601 13.73 13.06 11.64
N TRP A 602 14.81 12.43 11.19
CA TRP A 602 14.93 10.98 11.11
C TRP A 602 15.78 10.37 12.21
N SER A 603 16.06 11.12 13.27
CA SER A 603 16.98 10.72 14.34
C SER A 603 16.29 10.26 15.63
N PRO A 604 17.02 9.59 16.54
CA PRO A 604 16.53 9.29 17.90
C PRO A 604 16.15 10.54 18.71
N MET A 605 16.77 11.69 18.43
CA MET A 605 16.50 12.94 19.16
C MET A 605 15.08 13.44 18.93
N GLN A 606 14.57 13.33 17.70
CA GLN A 606 13.19 13.72 17.40
C GLN A 606 12.19 12.85 18.16
N LYS A 607 12.44 11.54 18.26
CA LYS A 607 11.59 10.64 19.07
C LYS A 607 11.73 10.92 20.56
N PHE A 608 12.90 11.31 21.03
CA PHE A 608 13.07 11.80 22.40
C PHE A 608 12.27 13.08 22.66
N TYR A 609 12.19 14.03 21.73
CA TYR A 609 11.34 15.21 21.87
C TYR A 609 9.87 14.84 22.08
N GLU A 610 9.37 13.91 21.27
CA GLU A 610 8.00 13.40 21.42
C GLU A 610 7.78 12.70 22.77
N TYR A 611 8.73 11.85 23.19
CA TYR A 611 8.71 11.18 24.48
C TYR A 611 8.72 12.17 25.66
N ALA A 612 9.61 13.16 25.63
CA ALA A 612 9.75 14.17 26.68
C ALA A 612 8.54 15.12 26.75
N ILE A 613 7.86 15.37 25.63
CA ILE A 613 6.57 16.07 25.64
C ILE A 613 5.52 15.21 26.33
N GLU A 614 5.46 13.90 26.04
CA GLU A 614 4.43 13.04 26.63
C GLU A 614 4.62 12.86 28.13
N LEU A 615 5.85 12.54 28.54
CA LEU A 615 6.28 12.33 29.92
C LEU A 615 7.19 13.48 30.37
N ALA A 616 6.59 14.65 30.54
CA ALA A 616 7.29 15.88 30.90
C ALA A 616 8.02 15.75 32.23
N SER A 617 9.32 16.08 32.25
CA SER A 617 10.11 16.19 33.47
C SER A 617 10.94 17.47 33.50
N LYS A 618 11.21 17.98 34.70
CA LYS A 618 12.08 19.16 34.89
C LYS A 618 13.50 18.89 34.36
N THR A 619 13.96 17.64 34.47
CA THR A 619 15.28 17.21 34.01
C THR A 619 15.39 17.29 32.48
N ASP A 620 14.41 16.77 31.73
CA ASP A 620 14.45 16.88 30.26
C ASP A 620 14.28 18.33 29.80
N LEU A 621 13.47 19.12 30.50
CA LEU A 621 13.32 20.54 30.19
C LEU A 621 14.66 21.27 30.30
N LEU A 622 15.41 21.03 31.39
CA LEU A 622 16.74 21.60 31.59
C LEU A 622 17.72 21.12 30.51
N PHE A 623 17.71 19.82 30.20
CA PHE A 623 18.52 19.23 29.13
C PHE A 623 18.25 19.92 27.78
N LEU A 624 16.98 20.02 27.38
CA LEU A 624 16.59 20.59 26.08
C LEU A 624 16.87 22.09 25.97
N LYS A 625 16.68 22.86 27.06
CA LYS A 625 17.07 24.28 27.10
C LYS A 625 18.58 24.45 26.92
N THR A 626 19.37 23.61 27.58
CA THR A 626 20.83 23.67 27.46
C THR A 626 21.29 23.20 26.08
N LEU A 627 20.66 22.17 25.52
CA LEU A 627 20.87 21.70 24.15
C LEU A 627 20.58 22.80 23.11
N ALA A 628 19.54 23.61 23.33
CA ALA A 628 19.24 24.75 22.46
C ALA A 628 20.34 25.82 22.51
N GLN A 629 20.90 26.06 23.70
CA GLN A 629 21.98 27.03 23.91
C GLN A 629 23.34 26.55 23.38
N SER A 630 23.58 25.24 23.32
CA SER A 630 24.85 24.67 22.86
C SER A 630 25.07 24.77 21.35
N GLY A 631 24.04 25.18 20.59
CA GLY A 631 24.10 25.24 19.13
C GLY A 631 23.99 23.88 18.46
N PHE A 632 23.40 22.88 19.13
CA PHE A 632 23.15 21.56 18.57
C PHE A 632 22.31 21.61 17.28
N ALA A 633 21.19 22.34 17.33
CA ALA A 633 20.33 22.58 16.18
C ALA A 633 20.95 23.63 15.24
N LYS A 634 21.40 23.20 14.06
CA LYS A 634 22.16 24.07 13.14
C LYS A 634 21.25 24.93 12.28
N ASP A 635 20.20 24.34 11.71
CA ASP A 635 19.26 25.04 10.83
C ASP A 635 18.00 25.56 11.57
N ASP A 636 17.20 26.34 10.86
CA ASP A 636 16.00 26.98 11.43
C ASP A 636 14.85 25.99 11.67
N PHE A 637 14.82 24.89 10.93
CA PHE A 637 13.80 23.88 11.12
C PHE A 637 14.03 23.14 12.44
N ASP A 638 15.25 22.66 12.67
CA ASP A 638 15.67 21.99 13.90
C ASP A 638 15.46 22.87 15.14
N LYS A 639 15.86 24.15 15.05
CA LYS A 639 15.67 25.12 16.14
C LYS A 639 14.19 25.31 16.47
N ARG A 640 13.32 25.36 15.45
CA ARG A 640 11.86 25.46 15.65
C ARG A 640 11.30 24.22 16.33
N GLN A 641 11.71 23.02 15.94
CA GLN A 641 11.25 21.79 16.58
C GLN A 641 11.66 21.76 18.06
N LEU A 642 12.94 22.01 18.35
CA LEU A 642 13.46 22.03 19.72
C LEU A 642 12.75 23.07 20.60
N ASN A 643 12.60 24.31 20.11
CA ASN A 643 11.90 25.37 20.87
C ASN A 643 10.42 25.03 21.09
N LYS A 644 9.74 24.48 20.08
CA LYS A 644 8.35 24.02 20.22
C LYS A 644 8.22 22.93 21.28
N THR A 645 9.18 21.99 21.33
CA THR A 645 9.23 20.94 22.35
C THR A 645 9.40 21.53 23.74
N ILE A 646 10.35 22.45 23.94
CA ILE A 646 10.58 23.15 25.21
C ILE A 646 9.28 23.83 25.69
N THR A 647 8.65 24.63 24.85
CA THR A 647 7.40 25.34 25.21
C THR A 647 6.27 24.39 25.60
N LYS A 648 6.16 23.25 24.91
CA LYS A 648 5.13 22.24 25.25
C LYS A 648 5.39 21.59 26.60
N ILE A 649 6.64 21.28 26.92
CA ILE A 649 7.03 20.68 28.20
C ILE A 649 6.80 21.69 29.33
N GLU A 650 7.19 22.96 29.15
CA GLU A 650 6.91 24.04 30.10
C GLU A 650 5.41 24.12 30.41
N GLY A 651 4.58 24.21 29.37
CA GLY A 651 3.14 24.32 29.53
C GLY A 651 2.47 23.08 30.13
N LYS A 652 3.10 21.89 30.10
CA LYS A 652 2.62 20.71 30.85
C LYS A 652 3.03 20.77 32.32
N LEU A 653 4.30 21.06 32.60
CA LEU A 653 4.81 21.15 33.97
C LEU A 653 4.14 22.27 34.78
N GLU A 654 3.71 23.36 34.14
CA GLU A 654 2.92 24.43 34.77
C GLU A 654 1.47 24.04 35.09
N LYS A 655 0.91 23.03 34.40
CA LYS A 655 -0.45 22.53 34.67
C LYS A 655 -0.49 21.47 35.75
N ASP A 656 0.59 20.70 35.87
CA ASP A 656 0.68 19.55 36.78
C ASP A 656 1.27 19.90 38.16
N GLY A 657 1.87 21.08 38.31
CA GLY A 657 2.43 21.61 39.57
C GLY A 657 1.59 22.70 40.19
#